data_AF-A0AAN9FM66-F1
#
_entry.id   AF-A0AAN9FM66-F1
#
_cell.length_a   1.000
_cell.length_b   1.000
_cell.length_c   1.000
_cell.angle_alpha   90.00
_cell.angle_beta   90.00
_cell.angle_gamma   90.00
#
_symmetry.space_group_name_H-M   'P 1'
#
loop_
_entity.id
_entity.type
_entity.pdbx_description
1 polymer ?
#
loop_
_entity_poly.entity_id
_entity_poly.type
_entity_poly.pdbx_seq_one_letter_code
_entity_poly.pdbx_strand_id
1 'polypeptide(L)'
;MKNCVWQPQKTRSKIKTKVKAEDHLCEKRGEERRGEKVEDFCSWDSLEGKKNHSFSLLLLLFWEQSKFDKRDSEDLLLLQQSKRREMFGCECFCWDRVPEFIDSDPLPFSLPSPLPQWPQGGGFASGKICLGKIEVLKVTKFEKVWRCTHLRGKSQGFSFYRPMEIPEGFFCLGYYCQSNDQPLRGFVLVACETTSKSETDGSVLESPALEKPLSYSLIWSIDSHDECAYFWLPNPPTGYKAMGIVVTSNPNEPEVEEVRCVREDLTETCETSDVLLTIKSKSSKNSFQIWKTQPCDRGMLARGVSVGTFFCGTSLDSEQRVDVACLKNLDSSLNAMPNLNQINALIQHYGPTVYFHPDEKYLPSSVQWFFKNGAVLYAAGNRKGRAIDSQGSNLPSGGTNDGAYWIDLPSDEDARDNLKKGNIESAKLYVHVKPAFGGAFTDIVMWVFCPFNGPVTLKVPLMNIEMGKIGEHVGDWEHFTLRVSNFTGELWSVFFSQHSGGEWVNAFDIEFINGNKPIVYSSKHGHASFPHPGTYLQGSTKLGIGVRNDAARSKFVVDSSIKYRIVAAEYLGVGIITEPCWLQYMREWGPTIEYDSHSEIEKIINLLPLFVRFSVENLFELFPTELYGEEGPTGPKEKDNWLGDEYC
;
A
#
# COMPACT_ATOMS: atom_id res chain seq x y z
N MET A 1 20.10 26.03 39.65
CA MET A 1 18.99 25.60 40.51
C MET A 1 17.71 25.52 39.69
N LYS A 2 17.10 24.33 39.70
CA LYS A 2 15.71 23.98 39.37
C LYS A 2 15.22 24.04 37.91
N ASN A 3 15.33 22.85 37.31
CA ASN A 3 14.42 22.21 36.36
C ASN A 3 12.94 22.59 36.52
N CYS A 4 12.21 22.63 35.40
CA CYS A 4 10.87 22.06 35.34
C CYS A 4 10.53 21.60 33.92
N VAL A 5 10.15 20.32 33.87
CA VAL A 5 9.62 19.52 32.75
C VAL A 5 8.18 19.94 32.46
N TRP A 6 7.75 19.91 31.19
CA TRP A 6 6.32 19.81 30.85
C TRP A 6 6.09 18.90 29.63
N GLN A 7 5.30 17.86 29.86
CA GLN A 7 4.71 16.95 28.87
C GLN A 7 3.53 17.63 28.15
N PRO A 8 3.18 17.25 26.91
CA PRO A 8 1.84 17.52 26.38
C PRO A 8 0.89 16.35 26.69
N GLN A 9 -0.10 16.63 27.53
CA GLN A 9 -1.30 15.80 27.67
C GLN A 9 -2.20 15.96 26.43
N LYS A 10 -2.76 14.83 25.98
CA LYS A 10 -3.89 14.73 25.04
C LYS A 10 -5.03 15.68 25.46
N THR A 11 -5.40 16.61 24.60
CA THR A 11 -6.66 17.36 24.69
C THR A 11 -7.64 16.89 23.62
N ARG A 12 -8.69 16.21 24.09
CA ARG A 12 -9.97 16.05 23.38
C ARG A 12 -10.55 17.44 23.09
N SER A 13 -10.89 17.73 21.84
CA SER A 13 -11.80 18.83 21.52
C SER A 13 -13.24 18.37 21.78
N LYS A 14 -13.96 19.14 22.62
CA LYS A 14 -15.40 18.99 22.82
C LYS A 14 -16.04 20.38 22.87
N ILE A 15 -17.04 20.53 21.98
CA ILE A 15 -18.32 21.23 22.17
C ILE A 15 -18.33 22.76 21.97
N LYS A 16 -19.21 23.21 21.06
CA LYS A 16 -20.35 24.08 21.40
C LYS A 16 -21.48 24.05 20.37
N THR A 17 -22.42 23.16 20.65
CA THR A 17 -23.86 23.31 20.42
C THR A 17 -24.36 24.63 21.04
N LYS A 18 -25.23 25.35 20.33
CA LYS A 18 -25.99 26.51 20.84
C LYS A 18 -27.43 26.07 21.08
N VAL A 19 -27.97 26.43 22.23
CA VAL A 19 -29.21 25.91 22.83
C VAL A 19 -30.15 27.08 23.17
N LYS A 20 -31.47 26.82 23.02
CA LYS A 20 -32.67 27.40 23.68
C LYS A 20 -33.25 28.76 23.26
N ALA A 21 -34.55 28.70 22.93
CA ALA A 21 -35.62 29.56 23.45
C ALA A 21 -36.70 28.59 24.00
N GLU A 22 -36.83 28.42 25.32
CA GLU A 22 -37.72 29.15 26.25
C GLU A 22 -39.11 28.50 26.36
N ASP A 23 -39.27 27.69 27.42
CA ASP A 23 -40.56 27.29 27.99
C ASP A 23 -40.81 28.13 29.25
N HIS A 24 -42.00 28.73 29.35
CA HIS A 24 -42.62 29.09 30.63
C HIS A 24 -44.14 29.08 30.45
N LEU A 25 -44.83 28.15 31.12
CA LEU A 25 -46.16 28.35 31.72
C LEU A 25 -46.54 27.19 32.66
N CYS A 26 -46.68 27.57 33.94
CA CYS A 26 -47.48 27.03 35.06
C CYS A 26 -47.95 25.56 35.12
N GLU A 27 -47.43 24.85 36.12
CA GLU A 27 -48.13 24.48 37.37
C GLU A 27 -49.50 23.74 37.30
N LYS A 28 -49.54 22.45 37.66
CA LYS A 28 -50.28 21.91 38.84
C LYS A 28 -50.36 20.37 38.90
N ARG A 29 -50.05 19.84 40.09
CA ARG A 29 -50.60 18.65 40.82
C ARG A 29 -50.54 17.28 40.12
N GLY A 30 -50.21 16.17 40.75
CA GLY A 30 -50.03 15.80 42.16
C GLY A 30 -50.26 14.28 42.27
N GLU A 31 -49.53 13.65 43.19
CA GLU A 31 -49.83 12.39 43.87
C GLU A 31 -49.89 11.04 43.11
N GLU A 32 -48.89 10.20 43.41
CA GLU A 32 -49.04 8.95 44.18
C GLU A 32 -50.10 7.91 43.72
N ARG A 33 -49.65 6.73 43.25
CA ARG A 33 -49.75 5.43 43.96
C ARG A 33 -49.49 4.20 43.08
N ARG A 34 -48.94 3.19 43.76
CA ARG A 34 -48.74 1.78 43.41
C ARG A 34 -50.04 1.09 42.96
N GLY A 35 -49.90 0.03 42.17
CA GLY A 35 -50.91 -1.03 42.08
C GLY A 35 -50.71 -1.95 40.90
N GLU A 36 -50.69 -3.25 41.16
CA GLU A 36 -50.34 -4.34 40.26
C GLU A 36 -51.35 -4.62 39.12
N LYS A 37 -50.82 -5.31 38.10
CA LYS A 37 -51.41 -6.38 37.26
C LYS A 37 -52.87 -6.25 36.82
N VAL A 38 -53.12 -6.30 35.51
CA VAL A 38 -54.02 -7.28 34.87
C VAL A 38 -53.61 -7.41 33.40
N GLU A 39 -53.54 -8.67 32.93
CA GLU A 39 -53.40 -9.11 31.54
C GLU A 39 -54.62 -8.70 30.70
N ASP A 40 -54.44 -8.35 29.42
CA ASP A 40 -55.40 -8.86 28.44
C ASP A 40 -54.84 -8.92 27.01
N PHE A 41 -55.13 -10.06 26.41
CA PHE A 41 -54.98 -10.47 25.03
C PHE A 41 -55.85 -9.62 24.09
N CYS A 42 -55.37 -9.36 22.86
CA CYS A 42 -56.18 -9.60 21.66
C CYS A 42 -55.32 -9.64 20.37
N SER A 43 -55.50 -10.74 19.64
CA SER A 43 -55.03 -11.12 18.29
C SER A 43 -55.13 -10.00 17.24
N TRP A 44 -54.17 -9.85 16.32
CA TRP A 44 -54.09 -10.55 15.01
C TRP A 44 -55.45 -10.80 14.34
N ASP A 45 -55.80 -9.98 13.35
CA ASP A 45 -56.07 -10.52 12.01
C ASP A 45 -56.16 -9.44 10.92
N SER A 46 -55.59 -9.83 9.77
CA SER A 46 -55.92 -9.43 8.40
C SER A 46 -55.58 -8.00 7.92
N LEU A 47 -54.56 -7.92 7.06
CA LEU A 47 -54.74 -7.50 5.66
C LEU A 47 -53.47 -7.81 4.85
N GLU A 48 -53.41 -9.06 4.40
CA GLU A 48 -52.54 -9.53 3.34
C GLU A 48 -53.26 -9.27 2.00
N GLY A 49 -52.61 -8.55 1.08
CA GLY A 49 -53.18 -8.32 -0.25
C GLY A 49 -52.40 -7.31 -1.07
N LYS A 50 -51.60 -7.84 -2.01
CA LYS A 50 -50.89 -7.14 -3.11
C LYS A 50 -49.50 -6.57 -2.85
N LYS A 51 -48.53 -7.42 -2.47
CA LYS A 51 -47.12 -7.26 -2.83
C LYS A 51 -46.43 -8.63 -2.91
N ASN A 52 -46.65 -9.39 -3.98
CA ASN A 52 -45.91 -10.66 -4.18
C ASN A 52 -45.84 -11.15 -5.64
N HIS A 53 -45.73 -10.25 -6.61
CA HIS A 53 -45.49 -10.65 -8.02
C HIS A 53 -44.16 -10.19 -8.63
N SER A 54 -43.36 -9.34 -7.97
CA SER A 54 -42.04 -8.92 -8.49
C SER A 54 -40.86 -9.72 -7.90
N PHE A 55 -40.96 -10.18 -6.65
CA PHE A 55 -39.88 -10.93 -5.98
C PHE A 55 -39.76 -12.40 -6.42
N SER A 56 -40.86 -13.02 -6.87
CA SER A 56 -40.87 -14.41 -7.34
C SER A 56 -40.23 -14.54 -8.74
N LEU A 57 -40.38 -13.53 -9.60
CA LEU A 57 -39.82 -13.53 -10.95
C LEU A 57 -38.29 -13.34 -10.92
N LEU A 58 -37.74 -12.53 -10.00
CA LEU A 58 -36.29 -12.39 -9.83
C LEU A 58 -35.64 -13.69 -9.34
N LEU A 59 -36.24 -14.38 -8.37
CA LEU A 59 -35.69 -15.65 -7.86
C LEU A 59 -35.77 -16.80 -8.87
N LEU A 60 -36.79 -16.81 -9.74
CA LEU A 60 -36.87 -17.76 -10.86
C LEU A 60 -35.85 -17.46 -11.97
N LEU A 61 -35.60 -16.19 -12.29
CA LEU A 61 -34.55 -15.78 -13.24
C LEU A 61 -33.15 -16.11 -12.70
N PHE A 62 -32.87 -15.87 -11.41
CA PHE A 62 -31.59 -16.24 -10.79
C PHE A 62 -31.36 -17.76 -10.73
N TRP A 63 -32.42 -18.57 -10.60
CA TRP A 63 -32.30 -20.03 -10.55
C TRP A 63 -32.16 -20.68 -11.93
N GLU A 64 -32.87 -20.19 -12.95
CA GLU A 64 -32.71 -20.65 -14.35
C GLU A 64 -31.36 -20.20 -14.94
N GLN A 65 -30.87 -19.00 -14.61
CA GLN A 65 -29.58 -18.51 -15.10
C GLN A 65 -28.39 -19.27 -14.48
N SER A 66 -28.47 -19.69 -13.21
CA SER A 66 -27.45 -20.57 -12.60
C SER A 66 -27.44 -22.00 -13.15
N LYS A 67 -28.54 -22.45 -13.79
CA LYS A 67 -28.62 -23.74 -14.49
C LYS A 67 -28.15 -23.66 -15.94
N PHE A 68 -28.28 -22.50 -16.59
CA PHE A 68 -27.75 -22.26 -17.94
C PHE A 68 -26.23 -22.03 -17.91
N ASP A 69 -25.71 -21.27 -16.93
CA ASP A 69 -24.26 -21.00 -16.76
C ASP A 69 -23.43 -22.24 -16.38
N LYS A 70 -24.06 -23.29 -15.83
CA LYS A 70 -23.39 -24.56 -15.52
C LYS A 70 -23.31 -25.55 -16.68
N ARG A 71 -23.99 -25.30 -17.81
CA ARG A 71 -23.86 -26.13 -19.01
C ARG A 71 -23.06 -25.47 -20.12
N ASP A 72 -23.03 -24.14 -20.19
CA ASP A 72 -22.30 -23.44 -21.26
C ASP A 72 -20.88 -22.99 -20.86
N SER A 73 -20.50 -23.04 -19.57
CA SER A 73 -19.12 -22.71 -19.13
C SER A 73 -18.12 -23.85 -19.30
N GLU A 74 -18.55 -25.10 -19.50
CA GLU A 74 -17.66 -26.22 -19.83
C GLU A 74 -17.42 -26.38 -21.35
N ASP A 75 -18.33 -25.90 -22.21
CA ASP A 75 -18.20 -26.05 -23.67
C ASP A 75 -17.61 -24.82 -24.40
N LEU A 76 -17.54 -23.63 -23.77
CA LEU A 76 -16.95 -22.41 -24.37
C LEU A 76 -15.47 -22.17 -24.01
N LEU A 77 -14.93 -22.87 -23.00
CA LEU A 77 -13.50 -22.83 -22.65
C LEU A 77 -12.63 -23.76 -23.53
N LEU A 78 -13.26 -24.59 -24.36
CA LEU A 78 -12.57 -25.47 -25.32
C LEU A 78 -12.52 -24.93 -26.77
N LEU A 79 -13.08 -23.74 -27.04
CA LEU A 79 -13.22 -23.20 -28.40
C LEU A 79 -12.46 -21.89 -28.70
N GLN A 80 -11.65 -21.38 -27.77
CA GLN A 80 -10.79 -20.20 -27.99
C GLN A 80 -9.26 -20.46 -27.98
N GLN A 81 -8.81 -21.71 -27.98
CA GLN A 81 -7.39 -22.05 -28.18
C GLN A 81 -7.06 -22.80 -29.49
N SER A 82 -7.98 -22.88 -30.44
CA SER A 82 -7.73 -23.56 -31.72
C SER A 82 -8.20 -22.73 -32.92
N LYS A 83 -7.37 -21.76 -33.35
CA LYS A 83 -7.38 -21.24 -34.73
C LYS A 83 -6.11 -20.43 -35.05
N ARG A 84 -4.98 -21.13 -35.23
CA ARG A 84 -3.94 -20.76 -36.20
C ARG A 84 -2.93 -21.92 -36.37
N ARG A 85 -3.18 -22.77 -37.38
CA ARG A 85 -2.22 -23.41 -38.31
C ARG A 85 -2.82 -24.71 -38.84
N GLU A 86 -3.43 -24.63 -40.01
CA GLU A 86 -3.47 -25.77 -40.93
C GLU A 86 -2.28 -25.62 -41.89
N MET A 87 -1.42 -26.63 -41.99
CA MET A 87 -1.18 -27.36 -43.25
C MET A 87 -0.10 -28.45 -43.12
N PHE A 88 -0.56 -29.69 -43.40
CA PHE A 88 0.13 -30.89 -43.90
C PHE A 88 1.13 -31.68 -43.02
N GLY A 89 0.77 -32.95 -42.76
CA GLY A 89 1.73 -34.06 -42.76
C GLY A 89 1.51 -35.14 -41.69
N CYS A 90 0.84 -36.23 -42.09
CA CYS A 90 0.59 -37.51 -41.42
C CYS A 90 1.59 -38.06 -40.36
N GLU A 91 0.96 -38.77 -39.40
CA GLU A 91 1.35 -40.05 -38.76
C GLU A 91 1.86 -40.09 -37.29
N CYS A 92 1.16 -40.96 -36.54
CA CYS A 92 1.52 -41.72 -35.34
C CYS A 92 1.20 -41.15 -33.93
N PHE A 93 0.22 -41.83 -33.31
CA PHE A 93 -0.13 -41.84 -31.90
C PHE A 93 1.07 -42.14 -30.99
N CYS A 94 1.33 -41.27 -30.02
CA CYS A 94 1.84 -41.60 -28.69
C CYS A 94 1.13 -40.69 -27.68
N TRP A 95 0.47 -41.28 -26.69
CA TRP A 95 -0.12 -40.54 -25.58
C TRP A 95 1.03 -40.05 -24.70
N ASP A 96 1.47 -38.81 -24.90
CA ASP A 96 2.45 -38.21 -24.02
C ASP A 96 1.80 -37.71 -22.74
N ARG A 97 2.42 -38.15 -21.66
CA ARG A 97 2.13 -37.88 -20.26
C ARG A 97 1.77 -36.41 -20.04
N VAL A 98 0.73 -36.19 -19.24
CA VAL A 98 0.56 -34.95 -18.47
C VAL A 98 1.92 -34.61 -17.86
N PRO A 99 2.45 -33.37 -18.01
CA PRO A 99 3.72 -33.02 -17.39
C PRO A 99 3.59 -33.26 -15.89
N GLU A 100 4.38 -34.19 -15.35
CA GLU A 100 4.69 -34.19 -13.93
C GLU A 100 5.27 -32.81 -13.64
N PHE A 101 4.49 -31.95 -12.98
CA PHE A 101 5.00 -30.69 -12.46
C PHE A 101 6.13 -31.05 -11.49
N ILE A 102 7.37 -30.76 -11.88
CA ILE A 102 8.52 -30.91 -11.00
C ILE A 102 8.33 -29.89 -9.89
N ASP A 103 7.98 -30.39 -8.70
CA ASP A 103 7.78 -29.63 -7.46
C ASP A 103 9.15 -29.16 -6.93
N SER A 104 9.82 -28.27 -7.66
CA SER A 104 11.13 -27.74 -7.29
C SER A 104 11.01 -26.69 -6.19
N ASP A 105 12.01 -26.62 -5.31
CA ASP A 105 12.14 -25.54 -4.35
C ASP A 105 12.33 -24.19 -5.06
N PRO A 106 11.79 -23.09 -4.50
CA PRO A 106 11.88 -21.78 -5.13
C PRO A 106 13.34 -21.36 -5.26
N LEU A 107 13.74 -20.92 -6.45
CA LEU A 107 15.08 -20.43 -6.72
C LEU A 107 15.26 -19.02 -6.12
N PRO A 108 16.46 -18.68 -5.61
CA PRO A 108 16.75 -17.32 -5.16
C PRO A 108 16.56 -16.30 -6.28
N PHE A 109 15.96 -15.15 -5.95
CA PHE A 109 15.91 -14.03 -6.88
C PHE A 109 17.25 -13.29 -6.92
N SER A 110 17.57 -12.72 -8.08
CA SER A 110 18.65 -11.74 -8.23
C SER A 110 18.20 -10.64 -9.18
N LEU A 111 18.58 -9.40 -8.88
CA LEU A 111 18.35 -8.27 -9.77
C LEU A 111 19.05 -8.49 -11.13
N PRO A 112 18.57 -7.86 -12.22
CA PRO A 112 19.15 -8.03 -13.56
C PRO A 112 20.64 -7.70 -13.67
N SER A 113 21.17 -6.86 -12.78
CA SER A 113 22.58 -6.51 -12.69
C SER A 113 23.07 -6.56 -11.25
N PRO A 114 24.36 -6.86 -11.01
CA PRO A 114 24.92 -6.90 -9.66
C PRO A 114 24.85 -5.52 -8.99
N LEU A 115 24.82 -5.52 -7.66
CA LEU A 115 24.90 -4.28 -6.89
C LEU A 115 26.29 -3.64 -7.06
N PRO A 116 26.37 -2.33 -7.29
CA PRO A 116 27.63 -1.63 -7.34
C PRO A 116 28.21 -1.52 -5.92
N GLN A 117 29.48 -1.16 -5.83
CA GLN A 117 30.02 -0.67 -4.57
C GLN A 117 29.43 0.72 -4.30
N TRP A 118 28.65 0.84 -3.23
CA TRP A 118 28.08 2.13 -2.84
C TRP A 118 29.17 3.11 -2.38
N PRO A 119 28.98 4.42 -2.59
CA PRO A 119 29.87 5.44 -2.03
C PRO A 119 30.04 5.24 -0.52
N GLN A 120 31.22 5.57 -0.01
CA GLN A 120 31.50 5.48 1.43
C GLN A 120 30.56 6.40 2.24
N GLY A 121 30.15 5.94 3.41
CA GLY A 121 29.21 6.61 4.28
C GLY A 121 29.17 6.02 5.68
N GLY A 122 28.04 6.20 6.37
CA GLY A 122 27.78 5.63 7.70
C GLY A 122 27.50 4.13 7.65
N GLY A 123 26.44 3.68 8.31
CA GLY A 123 26.05 2.27 8.40
C GLY A 123 25.30 1.71 7.19
N PHE A 124 24.96 2.55 6.19
CA PHE A 124 24.23 2.11 5.00
C PHE A 124 24.97 1.01 4.22
N ALA A 125 24.24 -0.03 3.84
CA ALA A 125 24.73 -1.19 3.10
C ALA A 125 25.87 -1.97 3.78
N SER A 126 25.99 -1.90 5.11
CA SER A 126 27.02 -2.61 5.89
C SER A 126 26.66 -4.06 6.25
N GLY A 127 25.44 -4.51 5.93
CA GLY A 127 24.89 -5.81 6.32
C GLY A 127 24.30 -5.85 7.73
N LYS A 128 24.49 -4.79 8.53
CA LYS A 128 24.04 -4.68 9.92
C LYS A 128 23.44 -3.32 10.22
N ILE A 129 22.54 -3.27 11.20
CA ILE A 129 21.94 -2.02 11.68
C ILE A 129 21.91 -2.04 13.21
N CYS A 130 22.43 -0.99 13.84
CA CYS A 130 22.27 -0.77 15.27
C CYS A 130 20.92 -0.11 15.53
N LEU A 131 20.09 -0.71 16.39
CA LEU A 131 18.79 -0.20 16.80
C LEU A 131 18.86 0.45 18.20
N GLY A 132 20.07 0.77 18.69
CA GLY A 132 20.34 1.25 20.04
C GLY A 132 20.99 0.18 20.90
N LYS A 133 20.19 -0.53 21.71
CA LYS A 133 20.71 -1.58 22.63
C LYS A 133 20.93 -2.94 21.95
N ILE A 134 20.38 -3.12 20.75
CA ILE A 134 20.55 -4.34 19.93
C ILE A 134 21.12 -3.98 18.56
N GLU A 135 22.01 -4.83 18.06
CA GLU A 135 22.44 -4.82 16.66
C GLU A 135 21.71 -5.95 15.94
N VAL A 136 21.20 -5.66 14.75
CA VAL A 136 20.51 -6.64 13.89
C VAL A 136 21.29 -6.89 12.62
N LEU A 137 21.22 -8.14 12.16
CA LEU A 137 21.79 -8.59 10.90
C LEU A 137 20.72 -9.31 10.07
N LYS A 138 20.73 -9.08 8.77
CA LYS A 138 19.79 -9.68 7.84
C LYS A 138 20.29 -11.04 7.35
N VAL A 139 19.54 -12.10 7.61
CA VAL A 139 19.80 -13.46 7.11
C VAL A 139 18.86 -13.77 5.95
N THR A 140 19.41 -14.26 4.84
CA THR A 140 18.68 -14.64 3.62
C THR A 140 18.92 -16.09 3.21
N LYS A 141 19.66 -16.86 4.03
CA LYS A 141 19.92 -18.29 3.82
C LYS A 141 19.06 -19.11 4.76
N PHE A 142 18.47 -20.17 4.23
CA PHE A 142 17.38 -20.87 4.86
C PHE A 142 17.48 -22.39 4.66
N GLU A 143 17.10 -23.13 5.69
CA GLU A 143 16.84 -24.57 5.63
C GLU A 143 15.33 -24.80 5.62
N LYS A 144 14.83 -25.57 4.65
CA LYS A 144 13.40 -25.89 4.55
C LYS A 144 13.02 -26.90 5.63
N VAL A 145 12.02 -26.54 6.44
CA VAL A 145 11.50 -27.38 7.53
C VAL A 145 10.28 -28.17 7.08
N TRP A 146 9.35 -27.50 6.40
CA TRP A 146 8.10 -28.10 5.95
C TRP A 146 7.57 -27.43 4.68
N ARG A 147 6.83 -28.20 3.87
CA ARG A 147 6.15 -27.75 2.65
C ARG A 147 4.69 -28.19 2.72
N CYS A 148 3.78 -27.26 2.48
CA CYS A 148 2.36 -27.53 2.32
C CYS A 148 2.05 -27.70 0.83
N THR A 149 1.67 -28.90 0.39
CA THR A 149 1.51 -29.29 -1.03
C THR A 149 0.05 -29.40 -1.49
N HIS A 150 -0.94 -29.31 -0.60
CA HIS A 150 -2.35 -29.57 -0.94
C HIS A 150 -3.34 -28.49 -0.48
N LEU A 151 -3.60 -27.51 -1.36
CA LEU A 151 -4.79 -26.65 -1.29
C LEU A 151 -5.70 -26.97 -2.48
N ARG A 152 -6.92 -27.47 -2.20
CA ARG A 152 -7.90 -27.91 -3.21
C ARG A 152 -8.04 -26.91 -4.36
N GLY A 153 -7.47 -27.22 -5.52
CA GLY A 153 -7.73 -26.53 -6.79
C GLY A 153 -6.89 -25.28 -7.11
N LYS A 154 -5.85 -24.96 -6.33
CA LYS A 154 -4.84 -23.96 -6.71
C LYS A 154 -3.45 -24.60 -6.65
N SER A 155 -2.62 -24.33 -7.66
CA SER A 155 -1.24 -24.83 -7.82
C SER A 155 -0.23 -24.23 -6.83
N GLN A 156 -0.69 -23.69 -5.69
CA GLN A 156 0.13 -22.89 -4.78
C GLN A 156 0.51 -23.69 -3.54
N GLY A 157 1.74 -24.21 -3.53
CA GLY A 157 2.35 -24.72 -2.32
C GLY A 157 2.93 -23.60 -1.46
N PHE A 158 3.17 -23.86 -0.18
CA PHE A 158 3.76 -22.89 0.74
C PHE A 158 4.85 -23.57 1.57
N SER A 159 5.98 -22.90 1.81
CA SER A 159 7.12 -23.51 2.51
C SER A 159 7.57 -22.70 3.72
N PHE A 160 8.07 -23.41 4.72
CA PHE A 160 8.52 -22.87 6.00
C PHE A 160 10.00 -23.17 6.21
N TYR A 161 10.70 -22.19 6.75
CA TYR A 161 12.14 -22.14 6.69
C TYR A 161 12.74 -21.71 8.02
N ARG A 162 13.78 -22.42 8.44
CA ARG A 162 14.67 -22.04 9.53
C ARG A 162 15.83 -21.19 8.99
N PRO A 163 16.16 -20.05 9.61
CA PRO A 163 17.34 -19.27 9.20
C PRO A 163 18.64 -20.03 9.51
N MET A 164 19.59 -19.98 8.58
CA MET A 164 20.89 -20.67 8.66
C MET A 164 22.06 -19.69 8.65
N GLU A 165 23.27 -20.19 8.98
CA GLU A 165 24.52 -19.42 8.98
C GLU A 165 24.46 -18.17 9.88
N ILE A 166 23.78 -18.27 11.03
CA ILE A 166 23.71 -17.18 12.01
C ILE A 166 25.10 -16.96 12.62
N PRO A 167 25.68 -15.75 12.54
CA PRO A 167 27.00 -15.46 13.09
C PRO A 167 27.07 -15.65 14.60
N GLU A 168 28.25 -15.98 15.12
CA GLU A 168 28.47 -16.12 16.56
C GLU A 168 28.06 -14.85 17.32
N GLY A 169 27.31 -15.02 18.42
CA GLY A 169 26.77 -13.93 19.23
C GLY A 169 25.42 -13.37 18.75
N PHE A 170 24.97 -13.68 17.53
CA PHE A 170 23.62 -13.38 17.06
C PHE A 170 22.66 -14.53 17.36
N PHE A 171 21.40 -14.18 17.58
CA PHE A 171 20.34 -15.12 17.92
C PHE A 171 19.15 -15.00 16.97
N CYS A 172 18.54 -16.15 16.67
CA CYS A 172 17.30 -16.25 15.91
C CYS A 172 16.13 -15.63 16.68
N LEU A 173 15.23 -14.96 15.96
CA LEU A 173 14.03 -14.33 16.52
C LEU A 173 12.73 -15.01 16.06
N GLY A 174 12.81 -15.93 15.10
CA GLY A 174 11.67 -16.64 14.54
C GLY A 174 11.95 -17.18 13.15
N TYR A 175 11.00 -17.92 12.59
CA TYR A 175 11.15 -18.58 11.29
C TYR A 175 10.51 -17.76 10.16
N TYR A 176 10.88 -18.12 8.93
CA TYR A 176 10.40 -17.52 7.70
C TYR A 176 9.43 -18.46 6.98
N CYS A 177 8.52 -17.89 6.19
CA CYS A 177 7.67 -18.65 5.31
C CYS A 177 7.34 -17.86 4.03
N GLN A 178 7.09 -18.57 2.94
CA GLN A 178 6.65 -17.97 1.68
C GLN A 178 5.87 -18.93 0.79
N SER A 179 5.20 -18.33 -0.19
CA SER A 179 4.58 -19.06 -1.29
C SER A 179 5.63 -19.63 -2.22
N ASN A 180 5.33 -20.80 -2.80
CA ASN A 180 6.23 -21.52 -3.70
C ASN A 180 6.11 -21.06 -5.16
N ASP A 181 5.13 -20.20 -5.47
CA ASP A 181 4.99 -19.56 -6.78
C ASP A 181 5.88 -18.31 -6.95
N GLN A 182 6.60 -17.93 -5.89
CA GLN A 182 7.51 -16.78 -5.88
C GLN A 182 8.96 -17.22 -5.71
N PRO A 183 9.92 -16.52 -6.34
CA PRO A 183 11.34 -16.69 -6.06
C PRO A 183 11.67 -16.54 -4.57
N LEU A 184 12.68 -17.27 -4.08
CA LEU A 184 13.15 -17.16 -2.70
C LEU A 184 13.82 -15.80 -2.50
N ARG A 185 13.14 -14.91 -1.78
CA ARG A 185 13.63 -13.53 -1.51
C ARG A 185 13.38 -13.08 -0.07
N GLY A 186 12.94 -13.97 0.80
CA GLY A 186 12.74 -13.69 2.21
C GLY A 186 13.97 -13.20 2.97
N PHE A 187 13.73 -12.66 4.15
CA PHE A 187 14.77 -12.42 5.14
C PHE A 187 14.23 -12.64 6.55
N VAL A 188 15.12 -12.95 7.48
CA VAL A 188 14.88 -12.85 8.91
C VAL A 188 15.96 -11.98 9.52
N LEU A 189 15.58 -11.09 10.43
CA LEU A 189 16.55 -10.37 11.26
C LEU A 189 16.94 -11.25 12.45
N VAL A 190 18.25 -11.43 12.62
CA VAL A 190 18.85 -11.99 13.83
C VAL A 190 19.41 -10.84 14.66
N ALA A 191 19.43 -10.98 15.98
CA ALA A 191 19.82 -9.91 16.89
C ALA A 191 20.92 -10.34 17.85
N CYS A 192 21.79 -9.40 18.21
CA CYS A 192 22.69 -9.51 19.34
C CYS A 192 22.58 -8.27 20.23
N GLU A 193 23.00 -8.40 21.50
CA GLU A 193 23.08 -7.26 22.40
C GLU A 193 24.33 -6.42 22.06
N THR A 194 24.17 -5.09 22.09
CA THR A 194 25.30 -4.18 21.83
C THR A 194 26.11 -4.02 23.10
N THR A 195 27.44 -4.14 23.03
CA THR A 195 28.35 -4.01 24.18
C THR A 195 28.58 -2.56 24.62
N SER A 196 27.66 -1.64 24.33
CA SER A 196 27.80 -0.23 24.69
C SER A 196 27.75 -0.08 26.20
N LYS A 197 28.92 -0.10 26.84
CA LYS A 197 29.12 0.31 28.22
C LYS A 197 28.68 1.77 28.33
N SER A 198 27.56 2.04 28.98
CA SER A 198 27.30 3.38 29.49
C SER A 198 28.32 3.65 30.61
N GLU A 199 29.32 4.49 30.33
CA GLU A 199 30.29 4.96 31.35
C GLU A 199 29.72 6.00 32.33
N THR A 200 28.40 6.18 32.37
CA THR A 200 27.74 7.12 33.29
C THR A 200 26.42 6.55 33.78
N ASP A 201 26.46 5.63 34.74
CA ASP A 201 25.91 5.84 36.09
C ASP A 201 25.99 4.50 36.85
N GLY A 202 26.53 4.53 38.05
CA GLY A 202 26.48 3.38 38.94
C GLY A 202 25.07 3.22 39.52
N SER A 203 24.16 2.51 38.85
CA SER A 203 23.09 1.70 39.47
C SER A 203 22.16 1.05 38.44
N VAL A 204 21.66 -0.14 38.83
CA VAL A 204 20.74 -1.07 38.14
C VAL A 204 21.40 -1.98 37.11
N LEU A 205 21.50 -3.26 37.47
CA LEU A 205 21.73 -4.38 36.55
C LEU A 205 20.55 -4.38 35.57
N GLU A 206 20.67 -3.69 34.43
CA GLU A 206 19.63 -3.77 33.40
C GLU A 206 19.46 -5.24 32.99
N SER A 207 18.22 -5.74 32.95
CA SER A 207 17.93 -7.06 32.40
C SER A 207 18.43 -7.14 30.95
N PRO A 208 18.96 -8.29 30.50
CA PRO A 208 19.55 -8.40 29.16
C PRO A 208 18.53 -8.04 28.07
N ALA A 209 18.99 -7.45 26.96
CA ALA A 209 18.11 -7.08 25.84
C ALA A 209 17.41 -8.29 25.20
N LEU A 210 18.06 -9.47 25.27
CA LEU A 210 17.63 -10.73 24.67
C LEU A 210 17.61 -11.82 25.74
N GLU A 211 16.53 -12.59 25.84
CA GLU A 211 16.40 -13.67 26.82
C GLU A 211 15.77 -14.91 26.17
N LYS A 212 16.06 -16.10 26.70
CA LYS A 212 15.43 -17.34 26.22
C LYS A 212 13.93 -17.36 26.56
N PRO A 213 13.07 -17.94 25.71
CA PRO A 213 11.72 -18.29 26.12
C PRO A 213 11.74 -19.27 27.30
N LEU A 214 10.67 -19.29 28.09
CA LEU A 214 10.52 -20.24 29.21
C LEU A 214 10.08 -21.63 28.72
N SER A 215 9.33 -21.66 27.63
CA SER A 215 8.74 -22.84 26.98
C SER A 215 8.11 -22.42 25.65
N TYR A 216 7.44 -23.34 24.97
CA TYR A 216 6.67 -23.09 23.76
C TYR A 216 5.22 -23.57 23.89
N SER A 217 4.29 -22.81 23.32
CA SER A 217 2.88 -23.19 23.22
C SER A 217 2.58 -23.68 21.80
N LEU A 218 2.04 -24.90 21.68
CA LEU A 218 1.63 -25.45 20.38
C LEU A 218 0.37 -24.71 19.88
N ILE A 219 0.48 -24.04 18.74
CA ILE A 219 -0.63 -23.32 18.09
C ILE A 219 -1.43 -24.28 17.21
N TRP A 220 -0.73 -25.01 16.35
CA TRP A 220 -1.32 -25.88 15.35
C TRP A 220 -0.35 -26.98 14.96
N SER A 221 -0.89 -28.13 14.56
CA SER A 221 -0.10 -29.22 14.02
C SER A 221 -0.85 -29.97 12.93
N ILE A 222 -0.07 -30.57 12.04
CA ILE A 222 -0.51 -31.62 11.13
C ILE A 222 0.38 -32.82 11.36
N ASP A 223 -0.25 -33.96 11.64
CA ASP A 223 0.44 -35.22 11.90
C ASP A 223 -0.11 -36.24 10.89
N SER A 224 0.65 -36.43 9.81
CA SER A 224 0.35 -37.38 8.75
C SER A 224 1.55 -38.29 8.53
N HIS A 225 1.33 -39.50 8.02
CA HIS A 225 2.37 -40.55 8.01
C HIS A 225 3.68 -40.17 7.29
N ASP A 226 3.67 -39.20 6.37
CA ASP A 226 4.84 -38.77 5.59
C ASP A 226 5.19 -37.27 5.74
N GLU A 227 4.29 -36.44 6.25
CA GLU A 227 4.50 -34.99 6.41
C GLU A 227 3.92 -34.49 7.75
N CYS A 228 4.80 -34.19 8.71
CA CYS A 228 4.43 -33.62 9.99
C CYS A 228 4.93 -32.18 10.11
N ALA A 229 4.10 -31.30 10.67
CA ALA A 229 4.51 -29.95 11.02
C ALA A 229 3.82 -29.48 12.29
N TYR A 230 4.58 -28.83 13.16
CA TYR A 230 4.13 -28.30 14.44
C TYR A 230 4.54 -26.83 14.54
N PHE A 231 3.58 -25.96 14.86
CA PHE A 231 3.75 -24.51 14.93
C PHE A 231 3.73 -24.06 16.38
N TRP A 232 4.80 -23.42 16.82
CA TRP A 232 5.08 -23.13 18.22
C TRP A 232 5.22 -21.63 18.46
N LEU A 233 4.47 -21.10 19.42
CA LEU A 233 4.64 -19.75 19.95
C LEU A 233 5.65 -19.79 21.10
N PRO A 234 6.77 -19.05 21.04
CA PRO A 234 7.68 -18.92 22.18
C PRO A 234 6.96 -18.21 23.34
N ASN A 235 7.03 -18.75 24.55
CA ASN A 235 6.48 -18.13 25.76
C ASN A 235 7.56 -17.25 26.41
N PRO A 236 7.49 -15.91 26.26
CA PRO A 236 8.52 -15.01 26.78
C PRO A 236 8.48 -14.91 28.32
N PRO A 237 9.62 -14.68 28.98
CA PRO A 237 9.64 -14.25 30.38
C PRO A 237 8.92 -12.91 30.58
N THR A 238 8.52 -12.62 31.82
CA THR A 238 7.91 -11.33 32.18
C THR A 238 8.80 -10.16 31.77
N GLY A 239 8.25 -9.21 31.02
CA GLY A 239 8.98 -8.05 30.50
C GLY A 239 9.65 -8.27 29.14
N TYR A 240 9.37 -9.40 28.47
CA TYR A 240 9.85 -9.73 27.13
C TYR A 240 8.69 -10.06 26.19
N LYS A 241 8.95 -10.04 24.88
CA LYS A 241 8.03 -10.42 23.82
C LYS A 241 8.67 -11.42 22.84
N ALA A 242 7.86 -12.33 22.31
CA ALA A 242 8.24 -13.15 21.17
C ALA A 242 8.19 -12.32 19.87
N MET A 243 9.10 -12.58 18.94
CA MET A 243 9.20 -11.85 17.67
C MET A 243 8.67 -12.64 16.47
N GLY A 244 8.35 -13.93 16.64
CA GLY A 244 7.90 -14.79 15.56
C GLY A 244 7.60 -16.22 16.02
N ILE A 245 7.16 -17.04 15.08
CA ILE A 245 6.78 -18.45 15.28
C ILE A 245 7.95 -19.37 14.93
N VAL A 246 8.02 -20.53 15.60
CA VAL A 246 8.94 -21.63 15.29
C VAL A 246 8.15 -22.79 14.69
N VAL A 247 8.73 -23.47 13.69
CA VAL A 247 8.12 -24.65 13.05
C VAL A 247 9.05 -25.85 13.23
N THR A 248 8.50 -27.02 13.57
CA THR A 248 9.26 -28.26 13.65
C THR A 248 8.60 -29.36 12.84
N SER A 249 9.38 -30.35 12.40
CA SER A 249 8.91 -31.56 11.72
C SER A 249 8.67 -32.75 12.67
N ASN A 250 8.88 -32.55 13.98
CA ASN A 250 8.66 -33.55 15.02
C ASN A 250 7.82 -32.96 16.17
N PRO A 251 7.07 -33.81 16.91
CA PRO A 251 6.13 -33.37 17.92
C PRO A 251 6.77 -32.84 19.21
N ASN A 252 8.09 -32.97 19.38
CA ASN A 252 8.74 -32.53 20.59
C ASN A 252 8.77 -31.01 20.65
N GLU A 253 8.61 -30.49 21.87
CA GLU A 253 8.77 -29.06 22.13
C GLU A 253 10.17 -28.60 21.68
N PRO A 254 10.31 -27.45 21.00
CA PRO A 254 11.62 -26.92 20.64
C PRO A 254 12.46 -26.60 21.87
N GLU A 255 13.78 -26.71 21.74
CA GLU A 255 14.72 -26.29 22.78
C GLU A 255 14.62 -24.78 23.00
N VAL A 256 14.73 -24.33 24.25
CA VAL A 256 14.64 -22.89 24.61
C VAL A 256 15.79 -22.06 24.03
N GLU A 257 16.84 -22.70 23.54
CA GLU A 257 17.94 -22.08 22.81
C GLU A 257 17.56 -21.64 21.39
N GLU A 258 16.50 -22.20 20.80
CA GLU A 258 16.14 -22.07 19.39
C GLU A 258 15.94 -20.61 18.96
N VAL A 259 15.33 -19.80 19.82
CA VAL A 259 15.13 -18.36 19.57
C VAL A 259 15.42 -17.52 20.83
N ARG A 260 15.41 -16.20 20.67
CA ARG A 260 15.36 -15.25 21.79
C ARG A 260 14.09 -14.41 21.73
N CYS A 261 13.58 -14.11 22.92
CA CYS A 261 12.60 -13.08 23.16
C CYS A 261 13.32 -11.75 23.41
N VAL A 262 12.65 -10.65 23.09
CA VAL A 262 13.21 -9.30 23.14
C VAL A 262 12.55 -8.52 24.27
N ARG A 263 13.34 -7.76 25.04
CA ARG A 263 12.86 -6.94 26.15
C ARG A 263 11.82 -5.92 25.66
N GLU A 264 10.72 -5.76 26.39
CA GLU A 264 9.52 -5.06 25.92
C GLU A 264 9.77 -3.59 25.50
N ASP A 265 10.69 -2.88 26.16
CA ASP A 265 11.08 -1.49 25.81
C ASP A 265 11.81 -1.36 24.46
N LEU A 266 12.33 -2.46 23.93
CA LEU A 266 13.01 -2.56 22.63
C LEU A 266 12.07 -3.03 21.51
N THR A 267 10.78 -3.10 21.78
CA THR A 267 9.76 -3.63 20.86
C THR A 267 8.71 -2.60 20.51
N GLU A 268 8.02 -2.82 19.40
CA GLU A 268 6.89 -2.05 18.91
C GLU A 268 5.71 -3.01 18.63
N THR A 269 4.48 -2.52 18.76
CA THR A 269 3.30 -3.35 18.49
C THR A 269 3.22 -3.73 17.01
N CYS A 270 2.94 -5.01 16.71
CA CYS A 270 2.69 -5.47 15.35
C CYS A 270 1.18 -5.68 15.08
N GLU A 271 0.83 -5.64 13.80
CA GLU A 271 -0.45 -6.06 13.24
C GLU A 271 -0.25 -7.12 12.15
N THR A 272 -1.32 -7.87 11.84
CA THR A 272 -1.39 -8.73 10.66
C THR A 272 -1.78 -7.89 9.44
N SER A 273 -1.06 -8.06 8.34
CA SER A 273 -1.32 -7.38 7.06
C SER A 273 -2.05 -8.31 6.09
N ASP A 274 -1.31 -9.21 5.45
CA ASP A 274 -1.83 -10.10 4.41
C ASP A 274 -2.04 -11.51 4.95
N VAL A 275 -3.17 -12.14 4.59
CA VAL A 275 -3.38 -13.58 4.79
C VAL A 275 -2.55 -14.31 3.74
N LEU A 276 -1.46 -14.95 4.18
CA LEU A 276 -0.53 -15.69 3.31
C LEU A 276 -1.07 -17.08 2.96
N LEU A 277 -1.66 -17.78 3.94
CA LEU A 277 -2.16 -19.14 3.79
C LEU A 277 -3.41 -19.33 4.64
N THR A 278 -4.40 -20.05 4.10
CA THR A 278 -5.56 -20.53 4.86
C THR A 278 -5.73 -22.03 4.65
N ILE A 279 -5.53 -22.80 5.72
CA ILE A 279 -5.76 -24.23 5.76
C ILE A 279 -7.13 -24.49 6.39
N LYS A 280 -8.07 -24.99 5.59
CA LYS A 280 -9.41 -25.36 6.04
C LYS A 280 -9.46 -26.84 6.39
N SER A 281 -9.84 -27.15 7.63
CA SER A 281 -10.14 -28.52 8.02
C SER A 281 -11.47 -28.99 7.40
N LYS A 282 -11.57 -30.28 7.06
CA LYS A 282 -12.82 -30.90 6.58
C LYS A 282 -13.82 -31.15 7.72
N SER A 283 -13.33 -31.27 8.95
CA SER A 283 -14.08 -31.75 10.12
C SER A 283 -14.34 -30.67 11.18
N SER A 284 -13.66 -29.53 11.14
CA SER A 284 -13.87 -28.41 12.07
C SER A 284 -14.25 -27.13 11.33
N LYS A 285 -15.09 -26.29 11.97
CA LYS A 285 -15.40 -24.94 11.48
C LYS A 285 -14.20 -23.98 11.55
N ASN A 286 -13.14 -24.36 12.26
CA ASN A 286 -11.95 -23.54 12.47
C ASN A 286 -11.00 -23.71 11.28
N SER A 287 -10.54 -22.59 10.73
CA SER A 287 -9.44 -22.54 9.76
C SER A 287 -8.15 -22.13 10.45
N PHE A 288 -7.04 -22.75 10.08
CA PHE A 288 -5.71 -22.28 10.43
C PHE A 288 -5.27 -21.27 9.38
N GLN A 289 -4.77 -20.13 9.84
CA GLN A 289 -4.38 -19.03 8.98
C GLN A 289 -3.00 -18.54 9.35
N ILE A 290 -2.30 -18.03 8.33
CA ILE A 290 -0.95 -17.50 8.45
C ILE A 290 -0.98 -16.10 7.87
N TRP A 291 -0.36 -15.17 8.59
CA TRP A 291 -0.33 -13.78 8.25
C TRP A 291 1.08 -13.23 8.24
N LYS A 292 1.31 -12.27 7.35
CA LYS A 292 2.49 -11.41 7.40
C LYS A 292 2.33 -10.38 8.53
N THR A 293 3.38 -10.18 9.29
CA THR A 293 3.42 -9.20 10.40
C THR A 293 4.15 -7.93 10.02
N GLN A 294 3.61 -6.80 10.44
CA GLN A 294 4.24 -5.48 10.26
C GLN A 294 3.99 -4.58 11.49
N PRO A 295 4.80 -3.53 11.70
CA PRO A 295 4.53 -2.56 12.75
C PRO A 295 3.19 -1.84 12.53
N CYS A 296 2.47 -1.55 13.61
CA CYS A 296 1.22 -0.77 13.55
C CYS A 296 1.46 0.69 13.15
N ASP A 297 2.49 1.31 13.72
CA ASP A 297 2.91 2.66 13.37
C ASP A 297 3.94 2.60 12.23
N ARG A 298 3.67 3.34 11.14
CA ARG A 298 4.49 3.36 9.92
C ARG A 298 4.57 4.78 9.38
N GLY A 299 5.60 5.01 8.56
CA GLY A 299 5.93 6.31 8.00
C GLY A 299 7.26 6.84 8.51
N MET A 300 7.56 8.08 8.13
CA MET A 300 8.87 8.70 8.29
C MET A 300 9.34 8.81 9.75
N LEU A 301 8.41 8.97 10.69
CA LEU A 301 8.71 9.14 12.11
C LEU A 301 8.56 7.86 12.92
N ALA A 302 8.05 6.79 12.30
CA ALA A 302 7.82 5.51 12.95
C ALA A 302 9.14 4.77 13.21
N ARG A 303 9.18 4.03 14.31
CA ARG A 303 10.40 3.34 14.79
C ARG A 303 10.34 1.83 14.66
N GLY A 304 9.19 1.27 14.29
CA GLY A 304 9.01 -0.17 14.18
C GLY A 304 9.82 -0.76 13.02
N VAL A 305 10.54 -1.85 13.29
CA VAL A 305 11.33 -2.62 12.33
C VAL A 305 10.76 -4.03 12.27
N SER A 306 10.33 -4.47 11.08
CA SER A 306 9.86 -5.84 10.89
C SER A 306 11.03 -6.84 10.90
N VAL A 307 10.83 -7.97 11.59
CA VAL A 307 11.83 -9.03 11.70
C VAL A 307 11.84 -9.93 10.46
N GLY A 308 10.81 -9.88 9.62
CA GLY A 308 10.66 -10.78 8.48
C GLY A 308 10.09 -12.16 8.84
N THR A 309 9.49 -12.28 10.02
CA THR A 309 8.77 -13.46 10.50
C THR A 309 7.29 -13.42 10.10
N PHE A 310 6.52 -14.41 10.53
CA PHE A 310 5.08 -14.51 10.31
C PHE A 310 4.35 -14.77 11.63
N PHE A 311 3.03 -14.58 11.61
CA PHE A 311 2.13 -15.00 12.69
C PHE A 311 1.14 -16.04 12.17
N CYS A 312 0.66 -16.93 13.04
CA CYS A 312 -0.34 -17.93 12.67
C CYS A 312 -1.27 -18.24 13.83
N GLY A 313 -2.46 -18.74 13.52
CA GLY A 313 -3.50 -18.97 14.51
C GLY A 313 -4.71 -19.69 13.93
N THR A 314 -5.53 -20.26 14.81
CA THR A 314 -6.81 -20.86 14.44
C THR A 314 -7.91 -19.83 14.62
N SER A 315 -8.72 -19.59 13.58
CA SER A 315 -9.79 -18.59 13.62
C SER A 315 -10.83 -18.91 14.71
N LEU A 316 -10.80 -18.15 15.82
CA LEU A 316 -11.94 -17.77 16.65
C LEU A 316 -11.54 -16.52 17.47
N ASP A 317 -12.43 -15.53 17.42
CA ASP A 317 -12.48 -14.23 18.10
C ASP A 317 -11.77 -13.02 17.46
N SER A 318 -12.60 -12.02 17.13
CA SER A 318 -12.29 -10.66 16.66
C SER A 318 -11.49 -9.81 17.65
N GLU A 319 -11.00 -10.41 18.75
CA GLU A 319 -10.25 -9.77 19.83
C GLU A 319 -8.83 -10.31 19.99
N GLN A 320 -8.41 -11.29 19.17
CA GLN A 320 -7.08 -11.90 19.31
C GLN A 320 -5.99 -10.88 18.92
N ARG A 321 -5.30 -10.36 19.93
CA ARG A 321 -4.10 -9.53 19.74
C ARG A 321 -2.99 -10.41 19.17
N VAL A 322 -2.20 -9.83 18.26
CA VAL A 322 -0.99 -10.48 17.76
C VAL A 322 -0.02 -10.62 18.94
N ASP A 323 0.24 -11.85 19.38
CA ASP A 323 1.10 -12.15 20.54
C ASP A 323 2.60 -12.08 20.22
N VAL A 324 2.94 -11.63 19.01
CA VAL A 324 4.31 -11.30 18.60
C VAL A 324 4.48 -9.80 18.42
N ALA A 325 5.71 -9.31 18.61
CA ALA A 325 6.05 -7.90 18.48
C ALA A 325 7.15 -7.67 17.44
N CYS A 326 7.30 -6.41 17.07
CA CYS A 326 8.23 -5.92 16.07
C CYS A 326 9.41 -5.28 16.84
N LEU A 327 10.58 -5.15 16.21
CA LEU A 327 11.69 -4.46 16.87
C LEU A 327 11.45 -2.95 16.85
N LYS A 328 12.07 -2.22 17.78
CA LYS A 328 12.00 -0.76 17.85
C LYS A 328 13.38 -0.15 17.66
N ASN A 329 13.52 0.71 16.66
CA ASN A 329 14.74 1.49 16.49
C ASN A 329 14.80 2.64 17.50
N LEU A 330 15.71 2.55 18.47
CA LEU A 330 15.99 3.60 19.44
C LEU A 330 17.15 4.51 19.04
N ASP A 331 17.88 4.19 17.96
CA ASP A 331 18.94 5.03 17.42
C ASP A 331 18.35 6.23 16.67
N SER A 332 18.35 7.38 17.32
CA SER A 332 17.87 8.65 16.73
C SER A 332 18.75 9.18 15.60
N SER A 333 19.99 8.70 15.46
CA SER A 333 20.90 9.17 14.42
C SER A 333 20.63 8.52 13.06
N LEU A 334 19.84 7.42 13.02
CA LEU A 334 19.50 6.68 11.81
C LEU A 334 20.75 6.37 10.96
N ASN A 335 21.82 5.89 11.58
CA ASN A 335 23.13 5.69 10.94
C ASN A 335 23.11 4.81 9.68
N ALA A 336 22.11 3.93 9.56
CA ALA A 336 21.93 3.05 8.41
C ALA A 336 21.28 3.74 7.20
N MET A 337 20.75 4.96 7.34
CA MET A 337 20.22 5.72 6.21
C MET A 337 21.34 6.19 5.28
N PRO A 338 21.09 6.26 3.96
CA PRO A 338 22.10 6.69 3.00
C PRO A 338 22.42 8.18 3.14
N ASN A 339 23.69 8.55 3.06
CA ASN A 339 24.07 9.96 2.95
C ASN A 339 23.77 10.54 1.56
N LEU A 340 23.97 11.84 1.36
CA LEU A 340 23.67 12.51 0.08
C LEU A 340 24.38 11.88 -1.14
N ASN A 341 25.63 11.43 -1.00
CA ASN A 341 26.36 10.79 -2.10
C ASN A 341 25.75 9.42 -2.43
N GLN A 342 25.38 8.66 -1.41
CA GLN A 342 24.73 7.36 -1.54
C GLN A 342 23.31 7.51 -2.14
N ILE A 343 22.55 8.53 -1.75
CA ILE A 343 21.25 8.86 -2.35
C ILE A 343 21.40 9.10 -3.86
N ASN A 344 22.36 9.94 -4.26
CA ASN A 344 22.60 10.20 -5.68
C ASN A 344 23.01 8.92 -6.44
N ALA A 345 23.85 8.07 -5.86
CA ALA A 345 24.21 6.79 -6.45
C ALA A 345 23.01 5.83 -6.57
N LEU A 346 22.14 5.79 -5.56
CA LEU A 346 20.90 5.01 -5.59
C LEU A 346 19.95 5.49 -6.70
N ILE A 347 19.75 6.81 -6.84
CA ILE A 347 18.91 7.38 -7.89
C ILE A 347 19.53 7.14 -9.28
N GLN A 348 20.85 7.21 -9.43
CA GLN A 348 21.51 6.88 -10.70
C GLN A 348 21.35 5.41 -11.08
N HIS A 349 21.41 4.52 -10.10
CA HIS A 349 21.36 3.07 -10.31
C HIS A 349 19.93 2.52 -10.47
N TYR A 350 18.97 3.07 -9.73
CA TYR A 350 17.59 2.59 -9.69
C TYR A 350 16.57 3.58 -10.25
N GLY A 351 16.94 4.81 -10.60
CA GLY A 351 16.01 5.82 -11.08
C GLY A 351 15.18 5.30 -12.26
N PRO A 352 13.85 5.12 -12.10
CA PRO A 352 13.04 4.51 -13.13
C PRO A 352 12.96 5.31 -14.42
N THR A 353 12.74 4.59 -15.52
CA THR A 353 12.31 5.20 -16.78
C THR A 353 10.79 5.21 -16.83
N VAL A 354 10.20 6.40 -16.86
CA VAL A 354 8.75 6.58 -16.94
C VAL A 354 8.35 6.71 -18.40
N TYR A 355 7.48 5.81 -18.88
CA TYR A 355 6.84 5.88 -20.20
C TYR A 355 5.45 6.49 -20.07
N PHE A 356 5.17 7.53 -20.85
CA PHE A 356 3.83 8.07 -21.00
C PHE A 356 3.15 7.40 -22.20
N HIS A 357 1.83 7.23 -22.14
CA HIS A 357 1.07 6.58 -23.20
C HIS A 357 1.36 7.22 -24.59
N PRO A 358 1.42 6.45 -25.71
CA PRO A 358 1.72 6.99 -27.05
C PRO A 358 0.71 8.03 -27.54
N ASP A 359 -0.53 7.96 -27.06
CA ASP A 359 -1.60 8.92 -27.35
C ASP A 359 -1.78 9.99 -26.25
N GLU A 360 -0.80 10.14 -25.35
CA GLU A 360 -0.84 11.18 -24.31
C GLU A 360 -0.77 12.57 -24.94
N LYS A 361 -1.70 13.45 -24.54
CA LYS A 361 -1.78 14.85 -24.96
C LYS A 361 -1.20 15.79 -23.92
N TYR A 362 -1.28 15.43 -22.64
CA TYR A 362 -0.93 16.25 -21.49
C TYR A 362 0.37 15.73 -20.86
N LEU A 363 1.49 16.01 -21.51
CA LEU A 363 2.80 15.49 -21.07
C LEU A 363 3.28 16.19 -19.79
N PRO A 364 4.20 15.58 -19.01
CA PRO A 364 4.74 16.21 -17.82
C PRO A 364 5.57 17.44 -18.15
N SER A 365 5.85 18.26 -17.13
CA SER A 365 6.81 19.36 -17.23
C SER A 365 7.54 19.58 -15.90
N SER A 366 8.55 20.45 -15.89
CA SER A 366 9.00 20.99 -14.60
C SER A 366 8.04 22.08 -14.11
N VAL A 367 7.83 22.16 -12.80
CA VAL A 367 7.11 23.26 -12.14
C VAL A 367 7.65 24.63 -12.56
N GLN A 368 8.98 24.75 -12.70
CA GLN A 368 9.61 26.00 -13.16
C GLN A 368 9.19 26.38 -14.58
N TRP A 369 9.08 25.39 -15.48
CA TRP A 369 8.58 25.63 -16.83
C TRP A 369 7.11 26.05 -16.78
N PHE A 370 6.28 25.36 -15.99
CA PHE A 370 4.86 25.69 -15.85
C PHE A 370 4.64 27.15 -15.39
N PHE A 371 5.37 27.60 -14.36
CA PHE A 371 5.29 28.99 -13.91
C PHE A 371 5.79 30.00 -14.95
N LYS A 372 6.91 29.71 -15.63
CA LYS A 372 7.47 30.60 -16.67
C LYS A 372 6.56 30.75 -17.89
N ASN A 373 5.71 29.76 -18.17
CA ASN A 373 4.88 29.72 -19.37
C ASN A 373 3.43 30.11 -19.12
N GLY A 374 3.15 30.81 -18.02
CA GLY A 374 1.90 31.55 -17.87
C GLY A 374 0.94 31.01 -16.82
N ALA A 375 1.34 30.07 -15.95
CA ALA A 375 0.54 29.73 -14.78
C ALA A 375 0.31 30.97 -13.88
N VAL A 376 -0.89 31.08 -13.34
CA VAL A 376 -1.38 32.28 -12.66
C VAL A 376 -1.87 31.93 -11.25
N LEU A 377 -1.52 32.74 -10.26
CA LEU A 377 -2.04 32.64 -8.90
C LEU A 377 -3.30 33.50 -8.75
N TYR A 378 -4.40 32.87 -8.37
CA TYR A 378 -5.64 33.54 -8.02
C TYR A 378 -5.80 33.66 -6.49
N ALA A 379 -6.61 34.63 -6.07
CA ALA A 379 -6.95 34.86 -4.68
C ALA A 379 -8.46 35.00 -4.56
N ALA A 380 -9.05 34.43 -3.51
CA ALA A 380 -10.48 34.49 -3.25
C ALA A 380 -10.99 35.94 -3.26
N GLY A 381 -12.08 36.19 -3.97
CA GLY A 381 -12.66 37.53 -4.14
C GLY A 381 -11.96 38.43 -5.16
N ASN A 382 -10.86 37.99 -5.79
CA ASN A 382 -10.17 38.73 -6.85
C ASN A 382 -10.29 38.03 -8.21
N ARG A 383 -10.86 38.74 -9.19
CA ARG A 383 -11.04 38.23 -10.57
C ARG A 383 -9.77 38.26 -11.42
N LYS A 384 -8.73 38.99 -10.99
CA LYS A 384 -7.45 39.09 -11.71
C LYS A 384 -6.39 38.28 -11.00
N GLY A 385 -5.94 37.22 -11.66
CA GLY A 385 -4.80 36.44 -11.21
C GLY A 385 -3.47 37.21 -11.37
N ARG A 386 -2.45 36.76 -10.64
CA ARG A 386 -1.10 37.33 -10.61
C ARG A 386 -0.11 36.34 -11.20
N ALA A 387 0.86 36.82 -11.97
CA ALA A 387 1.94 35.98 -12.49
C ALA A 387 2.73 35.34 -11.34
N ILE A 388 3.11 34.07 -11.50
CA ILE A 388 3.93 33.34 -10.54
C ILE A 388 5.40 33.51 -10.94
N ASP A 389 6.28 33.78 -9.97
CA ASP A 389 7.73 33.73 -10.20
C ASP A 389 8.12 32.32 -10.65
N SER A 390 9.06 32.21 -11.58
CA SER A 390 9.66 30.95 -11.99
C SER A 390 10.07 29.99 -10.86
N GLN A 391 10.43 30.49 -9.67
CA GLN A 391 10.75 29.66 -8.50
C GLN A 391 9.58 29.44 -7.54
N GLY A 392 8.45 30.10 -7.76
CA GLY A 392 7.31 30.13 -6.85
C GLY A 392 7.54 30.99 -5.60
N SER A 393 8.48 31.94 -5.65
CA SER A 393 8.89 32.78 -4.51
C SER A 393 7.77 33.68 -3.97
N ASN A 394 6.78 33.99 -4.81
CA ASN A 394 5.62 34.83 -4.49
C ASN A 394 4.35 34.03 -4.16
N LEU A 395 4.46 32.70 -4.04
CA LEU A 395 3.38 31.85 -3.54
C LEU A 395 3.26 31.97 -2.01
N PRO A 396 2.04 31.91 -1.45
CA PRO A 396 1.87 31.85 0.01
C PRO A 396 2.47 30.54 0.55
N SER A 397 3.37 30.68 1.53
CA SER A 397 4.15 29.58 2.11
C SER A 397 3.52 29.06 3.41
N GLY A 398 3.45 27.73 3.58
CA GLY A 398 2.93 27.04 4.75
C GLY A 398 1.42 27.22 4.97
N GLY A 399 0.91 26.84 6.14
CA GLY A 399 -0.51 26.89 6.48
C GLY A 399 -1.26 25.62 6.03
N THR A 400 -2.58 25.72 5.91
CA THR A 400 -3.47 24.65 5.42
C THR A 400 -4.13 25.08 4.12
N ASN A 401 -4.77 24.13 3.42
CA ASN A 401 -5.68 24.48 2.35
C ASN A 401 -6.92 25.20 2.91
N ASP A 402 -6.93 26.54 2.80
CA ASP A 402 -7.95 27.44 3.34
C ASP A 402 -8.85 28.04 2.25
N GLY A 403 -8.68 27.61 1.00
CA GLY A 403 -9.41 28.14 -0.17
C GLY A 403 -9.08 29.60 -0.50
N ALA A 404 -8.07 30.21 0.14
CA ALA A 404 -7.75 31.62 -0.07
C ALA A 404 -7.03 31.87 -1.39
N TYR A 405 -6.34 30.86 -1.94
CA TYR A 405 -5.55 30.95 -3.16
C TYR A 405 -5.55 29.64 -3.92
N TRP A 406 -5.59 29.69 -5.25
CA TRP A 406 -5.38 28.54 -6.12
C TRP A 406 -4.51 28.93 -7.33
N ILE A 407 -3.81 27.97 -7.91
CA ILE A 407 -3.10 28.15 -9.19
C ILE A 407 -4.06 27.78 -10.33
N ASP A 408 -4.00 28.51 -11.45
CA ASP A 408 -4.81 28.22 -12.63
C ASP A 408 -4.02 28.54 -13.90
N LEU A 409 -4.59 28.16 -15.04
CA LEU A 409 -4.06 28.41 -16.38
C LEU A 409 -4.25 29.89 -16.79
N PRO A 410 -3.48 30.40 -17.77
CA PRO A 410 -3.66 31.75 -18.29
C PRO A 410 -5.02 31.90 -18.98
N SER A 411 -5.55 33.13 -19.00
CA SER A 411 -6.86 33.42 -19.60
C SER A 411 -6.86 33.42 -21.14
N ASP A 412 -5.69 33.53 -21.78
CA ASP A 412 -5.54 33.44 -23.23
C ASP A 412 -5.65 31.96 -23.68
N GLU A 413 -6.51 31.67 -24.67
CA GLU A 413 -6.83 30.30 -25.06
C GLU A 413 -5.63 29.54 -25.64
N ASP A 414 -4.84 30.18 -26.52
CA ASP A 414 -3.67 29.57 -27.11
C ASP A 414 -2.58 29.30 -26.06
N ALA A 415 -2.35 30.25 -25.15
CA ALA A 415 -1.43 30.08 -24.04
C ALA A 415 -1.91 28.95 -23.09
N ARG A 416 -3.21 28.90 -22.80
CA ARG A 416 -3.82 27.86 -21.97
C ARG A 416 -3.62 26.48 -22.57
N ASP A 417 -3.98 26.30 -23.84
CA ASP A 417 -3.93 25.01 -24.52
C ASP A 417 -2.49 24.54 -24.73
N ASN A 418 -1.53 25.46 -24.91
CA ASN A 418 -0.12 25.12 -24.94
C ASN A 418 0.44 24.77 -23.56
N LEU A 419 -0.01 25.44 -22.50
CA LEU A 419 0.41 25.13 -21.13
C LEU A 419 -0.09 23.73 -20.69
N LYS A 420 -1.33 23.37 -21.05
CA LYS A 420 -1.91 22.05 -20.78
C LYS A 420 -1.09 20.89 -21.37
N LYS A 421 -0.53 21.06 -22.57
CA LYS A 421 0.28 20.02 -23.25
C LYS A 421 1.57 19.66 -22.49
N GLY A 422 2.03 20.54 -21.62
CA GLY A 422 3.29 20.41 -20.91
C GLY A 422 4.53 20.42 -21.80
N ASN A 423 5.65 20.01 -21.20
CA ASN A 423 6.95 20.04 -21.86
C ASN A 423 7.87 18.98 -21.25
N ILE A 424 7.82 17.78 -21.86
CA ILE A 424 8.57 16.61 -21.40
C ILE A 424 10.09 16.82 -21.40
N GLU A 425 10.61 17.72 -22.25
CA GLU A 425 12.02 18.06 -22.27
C GLU A 425 12.47 18.71 -20.96
N SER A 426 11.64 19.61 -20.40
CA SER A 426 11.87 20.25 -19.11
C SER A 426 11.55 19.34 -17.91
N ALA A 427 10.76 18.28 -18.11
CA ALA A 427 10.27 17.42 -17.04
C ALA A 427 11.42 16.80 -16.25
N LYS A 428 11.25 16.75 -14.94
CA LYS A 428 12.15 16.12 -13.98
C LYS A 428 11.34 15.65 -12.78
N LEU A 429 11.81 14.60 -12.12
CA LEU A 429 11.15 14.06 -10.95
C LEU A 429 11.63 14.76 -9.68
N TYR A 430 10.70 15.04 -8.78
CA TYR A 430 10.99 15.68 -7.51
C TYR A 430 11.07 14.61 -6.43
N VAL A 431 12.26 14.45 -5.84
CA VAL A 431 12.58 13.30 -5.02
C VAL A 431 12.50 13.66 -3.54
N HIS A 432 11.71 12.90 -2.78
CA HIS A 432 11.69 12.90 -1.33
C HIS A 432 12.27 11.58 -0.84
N VAL A 433 13.29 11.66 0.02
CA VAL A 433 13.95 10.48 0.58
C VAL A 433 13.63 10.40 2.06
N LYS A 434 12.94 9.34 2.48
CA LYS A 434 12.50 9.17 3.87
C LYS A 434 12.81 7.77 4.41
N PRO A 435 13.09 7.62 5.72
CA PRO A 435 13.18 6.32 6.36
C PRO A 435 11.84 5.56 6.28
N ALA A 436 11.94 4.24 6.14
CA ALA A 436 10.82 3.31 6.25
C ALA A 436 11.19 2.16 7.20
N PHE A 437 10.18 1.63 7.89
CA PHE A 437 10.35 0.58 8.91
C PHE A 437 11.49 0.87 9.89
N GLY A 438 11.40 2.01 10.59
CA GLY A 438 12.41 2.42 11.57
C GLY A 438 13.80 2.65 10.98
N GLY A 439 13.91 2.95 9.68
CA GLY A 439 15.19 3.13 9.00
C GLY A 439 15.89 1.84 8.59
N ALA A 440 15.21 0.69 8.65
CA ALA A 440 15.70 -0.55 8.04
C ALA A 440 15.60 -0.50 6.50
N PHE A 441 14.73 0.35 5.98
CA PHE A 441 14.57 0.66 4.57
C PHE A 441 14.62 2.16 4.34
N THR A 442 14.96 2.55 3.11
CA THR A 442 14.83 3.90 2.59
C THR A 442 13.78 3.90 1.50
N ASP A 443 12.78 4.76 1.64
CA ASP A 443 11.82 5.06 0.58
C ASP A 443 12.32 6.28 -0.22
N ILE A 444 12.47 6.09 -1.52
CA ILE A 444 12.78 7.14 -2.49
C ILE A 444 11.50 7.41 -3.28
N VAL A 445 10.73 8.39 -2.81
CA VAL A 445 9.48 8.85 -3.41
C VAL A 445 9.82 9.78 -4.57
N MET A 446 9.31 9.49 -5.76
CA MET A 446 9.57 10.30 -6.96
C MET A 446 8.27 10.88 -7.50
N TRP A 447 8.11 12.20 -7.34
CA TRP A 447 6.93 12.94 -7.80
C TRP A 447 7.11 13.41 -9.25
N VAL A 448 6.07 13.21 -10.05
CA VAL A 448 5.91 13.69 -11.42
C VAL A 448 4.87 14.80 -11.41
N PHE A 449 5.15 15.90 -12.11
CA PHE A 449 4.20 16.99 -12.29
C PHE A 449 3.72 17.07 -13.74
N CYS A 450 2.41 16.92 -13.92
CA CYS A 450 1.72 17.17 -15.17
C CYS A 450 0.94 18.50 -15.04
N PRO A 451 1.11 19.46 -15.99
CA PRO A 451 0.37 20.73 -15.92
C PRO A 451 -1.16 20.59 -15.94
N PHE A 452 -1.66 19.47 -16.47
CA PHE A 452 -3.08 19.24 -16.66
C PHE A 452 -3.37 17.74 -16.63
N ASN A 453 -4.48 17.37 -15.98
CA ASN A 453 -5.06 16.04 -16.04
C ASN A 453 -6.19 16.02 -17.07
N GLY A 454 -6.19 15.00 -17.94
CA GLY A 454 -7.17 14.90 -19.01
C GLY A 454 -8.51 14.30 -18.59
N PRO A 455 -9.47 14.20 -19.53
CA PRO A 455 -10.78 13.67 -19.20
C PRO A 455 -10.74 12.15 -18.98
N VAL A 456 -11.55 11.70 -18.03
CA VAL A 456 -11.72 10.31 -17.65
C VAL A 456 -12.37 9.51 -18.78
N THR A 457 -11.92 8.26 -18.96
CA THR A 457 -12.63 7.28 -19.79
C THR A 457 -13.33 6.26 -18.90
N LEU A 458 -14.64 6.15 -19.00
CA LEU A 458 -15.41 5.13 -18.29
C LEU A 458 -15.51 3.87 -19.13
N LYS A 459 -15.20 2.72 -18.53
CA LYS A 459 -15.47 1.41 -19.13
C LYS A 459 -16.72 0.82 -18.49
N VAL A 460 -17.59 0.29 -19.35
CA VAL A 460 -18.75 -0.51 -18.98
C VAL A 460 -18.74 -1.77 -19.89
N PRO A 461 -19.46 -2.87 -19.57
CA PRO A 461 -19.22 -4.18 -20.16
C PRO A 461 -19.02 -4.24 -21.68
N LEU A 462 -19.81 -3.46 -22.45
CA LEU A 462 -19.84 -3.51 -23.91
C LEU A 462 -19.37 -2.21 -24.59
N MET A 463 -18.91 -1.20 -23.85
CA MET A 463 -18.46 0.07 -24.43
C MET A 463 -17.49 0.84 -23.54
N ASN A 464 -16.72 1.73 -24.15
CA ASN A 464 -15.95 2.75 -23.46
C ASN A 464 -16.57 4.11 -23.78
N ILE A 465 -16.74 4.94 -22.75
CA ILE A 465 -17.34 6.27 -22.84
C ILE A 465 -16.24 7.25 -22.46
N GLU A 466 -15.71 7.96 -23.43
CA GLU A 466 -14.81 9.09 -23.19
C GLU A 466 -15.64 10.25 -22.64
N MET A 467 -15.33 10.68 -21.42
CA MET A 467 -16.03 11.82 -20.83
C MET A 467 -15.52 13.11 -21.47
N GLY A 468 -16.39 14.12 -21.53
CA GLY A 468 -16.05 15.38 -22.20
C GLY A 468 -15.05 16.21 -21.41
N LYS A 469 -15.40 16.55 -20.16
CA LYS A 469 -14.58 17.38 -19.25
C LYS A 469 -14.42 16.77 -17.85
N ILE A 470 -15.09 15.65 -17.60
CA ILE A 470 -15.14 15.08 -16.26
C ILE A 470 -13.79 14.47 -15.91
N GLY A 471 -13.31 14.79 -14.71
CA GLY A 471 -11.98 14.44 -14.21
C GLY A 471 -10.86 15.31 -14.76
N GLU A 472 -11.13 16.29 -15.63
CA GLU A 472 -10.12 17.28 -15.98
C GLU A 472 -9.77 18.12 -14.75
N HIS A 473 -8.49 18.45 -14.56
CA HIS A 473 -8.10 19.46 -13.60
C HIS A 473 -6.75 20.06 -13.95
N VAL A 474 -6.54 21.30 -13.52
CA VAL A 474 -5.24 21.97 -13.62
C VAL A 474 -4.32 21.42 -12.55
N GLY A 475 -3.06 21.20 -12.93
CA GLY A 475 -2.05 20.63 -12.07
C GLY A 475 -2.35 19.17 -11.74
N ASP A 476 -1.33 18.32 -11.82
CA ASP A 476 -1.48 16.92 -11.52
C ASP A 476 -0.17 16.38 -10.94
N TRP A 477 -0.29 15.73 -9.78
CA TRP A 477 0.82 15.29 -8.97
C TRP A 477 0.70 13.80 -8.74
N GLU A 478 1.49 13.05 -9.48
CA GLU A 478 1.58 11.59 -9.41
C GLU A 478 2.91 11.18 -8.80
N HIS A 479 2.96 10.00 -8.19
CA HIS A 479 4.22 9.47 -7.65
C HIS A 479 4.32 7.96 -7.73
N PHE A 480 5.56 7.51 -7.56
CA PHE A 480 5.90 6.14 -7.25
C PHE A 480 7.05 6.13 -6.25
N THR A 481 7.17 5.05 -5.47
CA THR A 481 8.13 4.99 -4.36
C THR A 481 8.98 3.74 -4.44
N LEU A 482 10.30 3.92 -4.51
CA LEU A 482 11.25 2.81 -4.49
C LEU A 482 11.63 2.51 -3.04
N ARG A 483 11.47 1.25 -2.61
CA ARG A 483 11.86 0.79 -1.28
C ARG A 483 13.17 0.03 -1.34
N VAL A 484 14.22 0.61 -0.74
CA VAL A 484 15.59 0.09 -0.76
C VAL A 484 15.99 -0.41 0.62
N SER A 485 16.58 -1.60 0.71
CA SER A 485 17.04 -2.16 1.97
C SER A 485 18.30 -1.47 2.46
N ASN A 486 18.30 -0.90 3.66
CA ASN A 486 19.48 -0.23 4.21
C ASN A 486 20.59 -1.21 4.64
N PHE A 487 20.30 -2.51 4.72
CA PHE A 487 21.30 -3.55 4.96
C PHE A 487 22.23 -3.77 3.78
N THR A 488 21.74 -3.64 2.54
CA THR A 488 22.49 -4.04 1.32
C THR A 488 22.48 -2.99 0.22
N GLY A 489 21.58 -2.01 0.28
CA GLY A 489 21.26 -1.09 -0.80
C GLY A 489 20.46 -1.73 -1.95
N GLU A 490 19.93 -2.93 -1.76
CA GLU A 490 19.13 -3.62 -2.78
C GLU A 490 17.70 -3.04 -2.89
N LEU A 491 17.18 -2.88 -4.10
CA LEU A 491 15.78 -2.53 -4.36
C LEU A 491 14.85 -3.71 -4.06
N TRP A 492 13.90 -3.54 -3.14
CA TRP A 492 12.99 -4.60 -2.67
C TRP A 492 11.63 -4.58 -3.36
N SER A 493 11.04 -3.39 -3.47
CA SER A 493 9.73 -3.20 -4.07
C SER A 493 9.59 -1.78 -4.60
N VAL A 494 8.63 -1.59 -5.48
CA VAL A 494 8.22 -0.25 -5.95
C VAL A 494 6.72 -0.12 -5.72
N PHE A 495 6.32 0.98 -5.08
CA PHE A 495 4.92 1.38 -4.97
C PHE A 495 4.53 2.16 -6.22
N PHE A 496 3.44 1.75 -6.85
CA PHE A 496 2.85 2.43 -7.99
C PHE A 496 1.55 3.07 -7.54
N SER A 497 1.49 4.41 -7.50
CA SER A 497 0.27 5.11 -7.14
C SER A 497 -0.75 4.97 -8.26
N GLN A 498 -1.92 4.43 -7.91
CA GLN A 498 -3.04 4.21 -8.81
C GLN A 498 -4.23 4.88 -8.12
N HIS A 499 -4.68 6.03 -8.64
CA HIS A 499 -5.79 6.86 -8.14
C HIS A 499 -6.60 6.29 -6.96
N SER A 500 -6.75 7.07 -5.88
CA SER A 500 -7.40 6.62 -4.63
C SER A 500 -6.70 5.47 -3.88
N GLY A 501 -5.50 5.05 -4.31
CA GLY A 501 -4.66 4.06 -3.63
C GLY A 501 -3.35 3.76 -4.38
N GLY A 502 -2.93 2.51 -4.35
CA GLY A 502 -1.80 2.03 -5.15
C GLY A 502 -1.40 0.60 -4.81
N GLU A 503 -0.26 0.17 -5.34
CA GLU A 503 0.19 -1.20 -5.15
C GLU A 503 1.71 -1.28 -4.96
N TRP A 504 2.13 -1.97 -3.90
CA TRP A 504 3.51 -2.41 -3.74
C TRP A 504 3.77 -3.65 -4.58
N VAL A 505 4.64 -3.52 -5.59
CA VAL A 505 5.07 -4.62 -6.45
C VAL A 505 6.47 -5.04 -6.07
N ASN A 506 6.69 -6.35 -5.89
CA ASN A 506 8.02 -6.88 -5.57
C ASN A 506 8.97 -6.69 -6.75
N ALA A 507 10.25 -6.43 -6.48
CA ALA A 507 11.22 -6.21 -7.56
C ALA A 507 11.48 -7.44 -8.45
N PHE A 508 10.91 -8.62 -8.18
CA PHE A 508 10.95 -9.75 -9.13
C PHE A 508 9.79 -9.75 -10.14
N ASP A 509 8.73 -8.98 -9.87
CA ASP A 509 7.58 -8.79 -10.76
C ASP A 509 7.66 -7.46 -11.53
N ILE A 510 8.78 -6.74 -11.43
CA ILE A 510 9.00 -5.45 -12.09
C ILE A 510 9.80 -5.62 -13.37
N GLU A 511 9.43 -4.87 -14.41
CA GLU A 511 10.24 -4.75 -15.62
C GLU A 511 11.43 -3.80 -15.41
N PHE A 512 12.61 -4.18 -15.93
CA PHE A 512 13.83 -3.38 -15.84
C PHE A 512 14.38 -3.02 -17.21
N ILE A 513 15.07 -1.87 -17.28
CA ILE A 513 15.78 -1.39 -18.46
C ILE A 513 17.18 -0.92 -18.07
N ASN A 514 18.17 -1.16 -18.93
CA ASN A 514 19.55 -0.68 -18.75
C ASN A 514 20.14 -1.03 -17.36
N GLY A 515 20.08 -2.31 -16.99
CA GLY A 515 20.53 -2.82 -15.71
C GLY A 515 19.40 -2.89 -14.70
N ASN A 516 19.54 -2.21 -13.56
CA ASN A 516 18.58 -2.29 -12.45
C ASN A 516 17.58 -1.13 -12.41
N LYS A 517 17.39 -0.37 -13.50
CA LYS A 517 16.42 0.72 -13.53
C LYS A 517 15.02 0.15 -13.79
N PRO A 518 14.05 0.29 -12.86
CA PRO A 518 12.67 -0.11 -13.09
C PRO A 518 12.06 0.66 -14.27
N ILE A 519 11.00 0.08 -14.82
CA ILE A 519 10.11 0.74 -15.76
C ILE A 519 8.82 1.13 -15.02
N VAL A 520 8.34 2.34 -15.28
CA VAL A 520 7.02 2.82 -14.83
C VAL A 520 6.22 3.19 -16.07
N TYR A 521 4.97 2.74 -16.14
CA TYR A 521 4.04 3.11 -17.20
C TYR A 521 2.98 4.05 -16.63
N SER A 522 2.93 5.28 -17.14
CA SER A 522 1.94 6.29 -16.77
C SER A 522 0.72 6.16 -17.70
N SER A 523 -0.47 6.10 -17.11
CA SER A 523 -1.71 5.94 -17.87
C SER A 523 -2.06 7.20 -18.65
N LYS A 524 -2.79 6.99 -19.75
CA LYS A 524 -3.30 8.08 -20.58
C LYS A 524 -4.24 8.99 -19.78
N HIS A 525 -4.07 10.30 -19.91
CA HIS A 525 -4.80 11.41 -19.29
C HIS A 525 -4.68 11.52 -17.77
N GLY A 526 -4.89 10.40 -17.05
CA GLY A 526 -4.88 10.32 -15.59
C GLY A 526 -3.48 10.21 -14.97
N HIS A 527 -2.49 9.81 -15.77
CA HIS A 527 -1.09 9.67 -15.34
C HIS A 527 -0.77 8.68 -14.22
N ALA A 528 -1.76 7.97 -13.65
CA ALA A 528 -1.56 6.89 -12.69
C ALA A 528 -0.46 5.91 -13.14
N SER A 529 0.29 5.42 -12.16
CA SER A 529 1.50 4.62 -12.40
C SER A 529 1.21 3.13 -12.34
N PHE A 530 1.80 2.37 -13.27
CA PHE A 530 1.64 0.91 -13.36
C PHE A 530 2.98 0.20 -13.65
N PRO A 531 3.16 -1.03 -13.15
CA PRO A 531 4.39 -1.83 -13.36
C PRO A 531 4.50 -2.42 -14.77
N HIS A 532 3.38 -2.58 -15.47
CA HIS A 532 3.29 -3.22 -16.78
C HIS A 532 2.43 -2.39 -17.74
N PRO A 533 2.61 -2.56 -19.07
CA PRO A 533 1.66 -2.02 -20.02
C PRO A 533 0.36 -2.83 -19.98
N GLY A 534 -0.79 -2.16 -20.13
CA GLY A 534 -2.09 -2.81 -20.10
C GLY A 534 -3.24 -1.83 -19.95
N THR A 535 -4.44 -2.41 -19.84
CA THR A 535 -5.66 -1.66 -19.50
C THR A 535 -6.06 -2.05 -18.08
N TYR A 536 -6.03 -1.07 -17.20
CA TYR A 536 -6.38 -1.18 -15.79
C TYR A 536 -7.77 -0.56 -15.56
N LEU A 537 -8.53 -1.14 -14.63
CA LEU A 537 -9.89 -0.70 -14.33
C LEU A 537 -10.00 -0.40 -12.83
N GLN A 538 -10.29 0.86 -12.51
CA GLN A 538 -10.57 1.32 -11.15
C GLN A 538 -12.08 1.34 -10.94
N GLY A 539 -12.59 0.39 -10.16
CA GLY A 539 -14.04 0.17 -9.97
C GLY A 539 -14.37 -1.31 -9.81
N SER A 540 -15.62 -1.68 -10.09
CA SER A 540 -16.05 -3.08 -9.98
C SER A 540 -15.54 -3.91 -11.16
N THR A 541 -14.38 -4.56 -10.96
CA THR A 541 -13.81 -5.49 -11.94
C THR A 541 -14.75 -6.64 -12.27
N LYS A 542 -15.55 -7.10 -11.29
CA LYS A 542 -16.57 -8.15 -11.48
C LYS A 542 -17.67 -7.74 -12.45
N LEU A 543 -18.09 -6.48 -12.39
CA LEU A 543 -19.12 -5.93 -13.28
C LEU A 543 -18.52 -5.35 -14.55
N GLY A 544 -17.19 -5.24 -14.67
CA GLY A 544 -16.52 -4.58 -15.78
C GLY A 544 -16.86 -3.08 -15.89
N ILE A 545 -17.19 -2.44 -14.76
CA ILE A 545 -17.57 -1.03 -14.67
C ILE A 545 -16.52 -0.27 -13.85
N GLY A 546 -15.97 0.82 -14.39
CA GLY A 546 -15.02 1.66 -13.68
C GLY A 546 -14.28 2.65 -14.58
N VAL A 547 -13.36 3.41 -13.98
CA VAL A 547 -12.43 4.29 -14.68
C VAL A 547 -11.35 3.46 -15.35
N ARG A 548 -11.22 3.65 -16.66
CA ARG A 548 -10.27 2.94 -17.51
C ARG A 548 -8.95 3.70 -17.59
N ASN A 549 -7.89 3.02 -17.22
CA ASN A 549 -6.51 3.49 -17.30
C ASN A 549 -5.74 2.67 -18.35
N ASP A 550 -5.35 3.29 -19.46
CA ASP A 550 -4.55 2.64 -20.50
C ASP A 550 -3.08 3.06 -20.35
N ALA A 551 -2.21 2.10 -20.07
CA ALA A 551 -0.78 2.30 -19.90
C ALA A 551 -0.02 1.55 -21.01
N ALA A 552 0.89 2.22 -21.70
CA ALA A 552 1.62 1.59 -22.80
C ALA A 552 2.98 2.24 -23.02
N ARG A 553 3.90 1.46 -23.60
CA ARG A 553 5.23 1.94 -23.96
C ARG A 553 5.17 2.92 -25.12
N SER A 554 5.98 3.98 -25.07
CA SER A 554 6.08 4.95 -26.16
C SER A 554 7.48 5.57 -26.29
N LYS A 555 7.61 6.57 -27.15
CA LYS A 555 8.82 7.42 -27.25
C LYS A 555 8.84 8.55 -26.21
N PHE A 556 7.72 8.83 -25.54
CA PHE A 556 7.61 9.85 -24.53
C PHE A 556 8.11 9.30 -23.21
N VAL A 557 9.35 9.66 -22.87
CA VAL A 557 10.07 9.11 -21.72
C VAL A 557 10.68 10.19 -20.85
N VAL A 558 10.67 9.95 -19.54
CA VAL A 558 11.47 10.69 -18.57
C VAL A 558 12.35 9.69 -17.82
N ASP A 559 13.67 9.81 -17.98
CA ASP A 559 14.65 9.04 -17.23
C ASP A 559 14.97 9.78 -15.92
N SER A 560 14.42 9.29 -14.81
CA SER A 560 14.58 9.90 -13.49
C SER A 560 15.97 9.68 -12.88
N SER A 561 16.79 8.78 -13.43
CA SER A 561 18.18 8.63 -13.00
C SER A 561 19.07 9.81 -13.44
N ILE A 562 18.60 10.59 -14.42
CA ILE A 562 19.29 11.75 -14.98
C ILE A 562 18.51 13.03 -14.69
N LYS A 563 17.18 13.01 -14.87
CA LYS A 563 16.30 14.17 -14.72
C LYS A 563 15.57 14.13 -13.38
N TYR A 564 16.25 14.54 -12.31
CA TYR A 564 15.64 14.65 -10.99
C TYR A 564 16.09 15.90 -10.21
N ARG A 565 15.37 16.21 -9.14
CA ARG A 565 15.78 17.16 -8.10
C ARG A 565 15.37 16.60 -6.74
N ILE A 566 16.34 16.40 -5.85
CA ILE A 566 16.04 16.08 -4.44
C ILE A 566 15.44 17.34 -3.81
N VAL A 567 14.22 17.21 -3.28
CA VAL A 567 13.47 18.32 -2.67
C VAL A 567 13.31 18.18 -1.17
N ALA A 568 13.44 16.95 -0.62
CA ALA A 568 13.41 16.70 0.81
C ALA A 568 14.21 15.43 1.17
N ALA A 569 14.91 15.49 2.30
CA ALA A 569 15.57 14.37 2.97
C ALA A 569 15.87 14.79 4.42
N GLU A 570 14.84 14.86 5.24
CA GLU A 570 14.84 15.53 6.54
C GLU A 570 15.88 14.97 7.52
N TYR A 571 16.13 13.65 7.45
CA TYR A 571 17.11 12.96 8.30
C TYR A 571 18.56 13.39 8.06
N LEU A 572 18.88 14.00 6.91
CA LEU A 572 20.23 14.53 6.65
C LEU A 572 20.52 15.81 7.47
N GLY A 573 19.48 16.42 8.06
CA GLY A 573 19.59 17.63 8.85
C GLY A 573 19.27 18.91 8.07
N VAL A 574 19.08 19.99 8.84
CA VAL A 574 18.62 21.29 8.32
C VAL A 574 19.68 21.90 7.40
N GLY A 575 19.26 22.35 6.22
CA GLY A 575 20.10 23.09 5.27
C GLY A 575 20.89 22.23 4.28
N ILE A 576 20.86 20.89 4.41
CA ILE A 576 21.52 19.99 3.44
C ILE A 576 20.75 19.96 2.11
N ILE A 577 19.43 19.84 2.17
CA ILE A 577 18.55 19.93 1.01
C ILE A 577 17.83 21.28 1.03
N THR A 578 17.92 22.03 -0.07
CA THR A 578 17.19 23.28 -0.25
C THR A 578 15.82 23.01 -0.89
N GLU A 579 14.78 23.07 -0.06
CA GLU A 579 13.40 22.95 -0.53
C GLU A 579 13.05 24.08 -1.51
N PRO A 580 12.39 23.79 -2.64
CA PRO A 580 11.88 24.84 -3.51
C PRO A 580 10.68 25.56 -2.88
N CYS A 581 10.53 26.87 -3.15
CA CYS A 581 9.48 27.69 -2.54
C CYS A 581 8.07 27.14 -2.78
N TRP A 582 7.79 26.62 -3.98
CA TRP A 582 6.50 26.03 -4.32
C TRP A 582 6.16 24.77 -3.52
N LEU A 583 7.14 24.06 -2.95
CA LEU A 583 6.86 22.89 -2.11
C LEU A 583 6.15 23.29 -0.82
N GLN A 584 6.27 24.56 -0.42
CA GLN A 584 5.58 25.14 0.73
C GLN A 584 4.19 25.69 0.38
N TYR A 585 3.71 25.54 -0.86
CA TYR A 585 2.38 25.96 -1.25
C TYR A 585 1.34 24.87 -0.94
N MET A 586 0.60 25.05 0.16
CA MET A 586 -0.38 24.10 0.72
C MET A 586 -1.83 24.34 0.25
N ARG A 587 -2.03 24.82 -0.98
CA ARG A 587 -3.38 25.05 -1.55
C ARG A 587 -3.51 24.37 -2.91
N GLU A 588 -4.69 24.48 -3.53
CA GLU A 588 -5.00 23.80 -4.79
C GLU A 588 -4.12 24.29 -5.95
N TRP A 589 -3.69 23.33 -6.76
CA TRP A 589 -3.01 23.54 -8.04
C TRP A 589 -3.97 23.64 -9.22
N GLY A 590 -5.22 24.01 -8.97
CA GLY A 590 -6.27 24.20 -9.97
C GLY A 590 -7.51 24.80 -9.33
N PRO A 591 -8.45 25.34 -10.12
CA PRO A 591 -9.73 25.80 -9.58
C PRO A 591 -10.61 24.63 -9.16
N THR A 592 -11.55 24.87 -8.24
CA THR A 592 -12.68 23.98 -7.97
C THR A 592 -13.85 24.35 -8.87
N ILE A 593 -14.29 23.42 -9.71
CA ILE A 593 -15.45 23.54 -10.60
C ILE A 593 -16.44 22.44 -10.25
N GLU A 594 -17.55 22.81 -9.63
CA GLU A 594 -18.65 21.88 -9.36
C GLU A 594 -19.50 21.69 -10.62
N TYR A 595 -19.71 20.43 -11.01
CA TYR A 595 -20.65 20.09 -12.07
C TYR A 595 -22.05 19.87 -11.50
N ASP A 596 -23.09 20.11 -12.32
CA ASP A 596 -24.41 19.54 -12.04
C ASP A 596 -24.35 18.02 -12.30
N SER A 597 -23.85 17.31 -11.29
CA SER A 597 -23.59 15.87 -11.30
C SER A 597 -24.81 15.05 -11.73
N HIS A 598 -26.03 15.53 -11.49
CA HIS A 598 -27.25 14.86 -11.94
C HIS A 598 -27.36 14.83 -13.46
N SER A 599 -27.03 15.95 -14.13
CA SER A 599 -27.14 16.07 -15.60
C SER A 599 -26.09 15.24 -16.34
N GLU A 600 -24.86 15.17 -15.81
CA GLU A 600 -23.79 14.36 -16.41
C GLU A 600 -24.00 12.86 -16.16
N ILE A 601 -24.45 12.48 -14.96
CA ILE A 601 -24.80 11.08 -14.65
C ILE A 601 -26.02 10.63 -15.46
N GLU A 602 -27.03 11.48 -15.67
CA GLU A 602 -28.16 11.16 -16.56
C GLU A 602 -27.71 10.87 -18.01
N LYS A 603 -26.72 11.61 -18.54
CA LYS A 603 -26.13 11.30 -19.86
C LYS A 603 -25.51 9.91 -19.87
N ILE A 604 -24.77 9.53 -18.82
CA ILE A 604 -24.18 8.19 -18.68
C ILE A 604 -25.28 7.13 -18.61
N ILE A 605 -26.30 7.31 -17.77
CA ILE A 605 -27.42 6.37 -17.60
C ILE A 605 -28.19 6.16 -18.90
N ASN A 606 -28.41 7.22 -19.67
CA ASN A 606 -29.09 7.15 -20.95
C ASN A 606 -28.31 6.33 -22.00
N LEU A 607 -26.98 6.30 -21.89
CA LEU A 607 -26.09 5.50 -22.74
C LEU A 607 -26.01 4.02 -22.31
N LEU A 608 -26.36 3.68 -21.07
CA LEU A 608 -26.31 2.30 -20.58
C LEU A 608 -27.45 1.43 -21.17
N PRO A 609 -27.18 0.15 -21.53
CA PRO A 609 -28.20 -0.78 -21.98
C PRO A 609 -29.29 -0.97 -20.91
N LEU A 610 -30.54 -1.17 -21.33
CA LEU A 610 -31.71 -1.24 -20.43
C LEU A 610 -31.57 -2.24 -19.27
N PHE A 611 -30.81 -3.32 -19.46
CA PHE A 611 -30.58 -4.35 -18.44
C PHE A 611 -29.48 -3.99 -17.40
N VAL A 612 -28.74 -2.90 -17.62
CA VAL A 612 -27.71 -2.35 -16.69
C VAL A 612 -28.17 -1.02 -16.07
N ARG A 613 -29.39 -0.57 -16.36
CA ARG A 613 -29.97 0.63 -15.74
C ARG A 613 -30.34 0.32 -14.29
N PHE A 614 -29.39 0.51 -13.39
CA PHE A 614 -29.67 0.60 -11.96
C PHE A 614 -30.49 1.87 -11.66
N SER A 615 -31.11 1.96 -10.48
CA SER A 615 -31.59 3.26 -9.98
C SER A 615 -30.41 4.24 -9.93
N VAL A 616 -30.66 5.51 -10.25
CA VAL A 616 -29.63 6.58 -10.21
C VAL A 616 -28.89 6.54 -8.87
N GLU A 617 -29.64 6.36 -7.77
CA GLU A 617 -29.17 6.17 -6.39
C GLU A 617 -28.10 5.07 -6.22
N ASN A 618 -28.23 3.92 -6.88
CA ASN A 618 -27.24 2.84 -6.79
C ASN A 618 -26.01 3.05 -7.70
N LEU A 619 -26.14 3.88 -8.74
CA LEU A 619 -24.99 4.26 -9.59
C LEU A 619 -24.13 5.33 -8.92
N PHE A 620 -24.70 6.19 -8.06
CA PHE A 620 -23.94 7.14 -7.24
C PHE A 620 -22.94 6.47 -6.30
N GLU A 621 -23.19 5.22 -5.88
CA GLU A 621 -22.23 4.44 -5.06
C GLU A 621 -21.17 3.70 -5.90
N LEU A 622 -21.37 3.58 -7.20
CA LEU A 622 -20.52 2.78 -8.10
C LEU A 622 -19.45 3.60 -8.81
N PHE A 623 -19.58 4.93 -8.84
CA PHE A 623 -18.66 5.79 -9.56
C PHE A 623 -17.76 6.62 -8.64
N PRO A 624 -16.51 6.89 -9.04
CA PRO A 624 -15.56 7.63 -8.21
C PRO A 624 -15.95 9.09 -8.00
N THR A 625 -15.41 9.71 -6.95
CA THR A 625 -15.54 11.14 -6.60
C THR A 625 -15.16 12.10 -7.75
N GLU A 626 -14.33 11.61 -8.66
CA GLU A 626 -13.82 12.24 -9.88
C GLU A 626 -14.94 12.56 -10.88
N LEU A 627 -16.15 12.02 -10.69
CA LEU A 627 -17.32 12.37 -11.50
C LEU A 627 -18.09 13.62 -11.03
N TYR A 628 -17.79 14.18 -9.87
CA TYR A 628 -18.63 15.21 -9.23
C TYR A 628 -18.11 16.64 -9.38
N GLY A 629 -16.88 16.84 -9.89
CA GLY A 629 -16.29 18.15 -10.11
C GLY A 629 -14.89 18.07 -10.70
N GLU A 630 -14.36 19.21 -11.13
CA GLU A 630 -12.91 19.42 -11.30
C GLU A 630 -12.40 20.03 -10.00
N GLU A 631 -11.41 19.42 -9.36
CA GLU A 631 -10.72 20.03 -8.23
C GLU A 631 -9.23 19.83 -8.44
N GLY A 632 -8.50 20.94 -8.54
CA GLY A 632 -7.04 20.89 -8.64
C GLY A 632 -6.45 20.24 -7.39
N PRO A 633 -5.45 19.35 -7.52
CA PRO A 633 -4.86 18.68 -6.37
C PRO A 633 -4.08 19.67 -5.52
N THR A 634 -3.94 19.36 -4.23
CA THR A 634 -2.91 19.99 -3.41
C THR A 634 -1.52 19.45 -3.77
N GLY A 635 -0.49 20.22 -3.42
CA GLY A 635 0.91 19.82 -3.67
C GLY A 635 1.37 18.62 -2.82
N PRO A 636 2.55 18.06 -3.10
CA PRO A 636 3.04 16.83 -2.47
C PRO A 636 3.02 16.80 -0.93
N LYS A 637 3.29 17.93 -0.27
CA LYS A 637 3.36 18.01 1.21
C LYS A 637 2.00 17.89 1.92
N GLU A 638 0.90 18.10 1.21
CA GLU A 638 -0.45 17.91 1.75
C GLU A 638 -0.93 16.46 1.61
N LYS A 639 -0.15 15.59 0.94
CA LYS A 639 -0.49 14.18 0.80
C LYS A 639 -0.11 13.44 2.09
N ASP A 640 -1.01 12.58 2.59
CA ASP A 640 -0.80 11.85 3.84
C ASP A 640 0.49 11.00 3.82
N ASN A 641 0.84 10.48 2.65
CA ASN A 641 2.06 9.72 2.44
C ASN A 641 3.34 10.58 2.41
N TRP A 642 3.28 11.91 2.49
CA TRP A 642 4.50 12.71 2.64
C TRP A 642 5.22 12.34 3.95
N LEU A 643 4.49 12.33 5.06
CA LEU A 643 5.00 11.88 6.36
C LEU A 643 4.67 10.41 6.65
N GLY A 644 3.54 9.92 6.14
CA GLY A 644 3.07 8.55 6.34
C GLY A 644 3.79 7.51 5.48
N ASP A 645 3.30 6.27 5.56
CA ASP A 645 3.67 5.19 4.64
C ASP A 645 2.81 5.25 3.36
N GLU A 646 3.17 4.48 2.34
CA GLU A 646 2.29 4.26 1.19
C GLU A 646 1.17 3.30 1.58
N TYR A 647 -0.08 3.65 1.25
CA TYR A 647 -1.25 2.81 1.52
C TYR A 647 -1.76 2.18 0.21
N CYS A 648 -2.05 0.88 0.26
CA CYS A 648 -2.64 0.13 -0.86
C CYS A 648 -4.16 0.22 -0.86
#